data_AF-A0A7H8RCH7-F1
#
_entry.id   AF-A0A7H8RCH7-F1
#
_cell.length_a   1.000
_cell.length_b   1.000
_cell.length_c   1.000
_cell.angle_alpha   90.00
_cell.angle_beta   90.00
_cell.angle_gamma   90.00
#
_symmetry.space_group_name_H-M   'P 1'
#
loop_
_entity.id
_entity.type
_entity.pdbx_description
1 polymer ?
#
loop_
_entity_poly.entity_id
_entity_poly.type
_entity_poly.pdbx_seq_one_letter_code
_entity_poly.pdbx_strand_id
1 'polypeptide(L)'
;MSQSQLSDFTSSLYSGDIDDLPSLSTQQITPSASHHTIDSGFHRPDDLLVPPSLIRVGPDRRNRFVLYDKMSHNEFIDWWLQTDYGRKRKINWDSHRHTVIWNSYNQVAEGVDGTPKVMCKRCGKILEHPYSLSLNSSGKAQYHGTSTIQKHLKTAGCLRSEKGKKAEITKFLQKEGEISADIPFLQEDWEDDILQFLTLNRLPFHLIEHPSFKRIIYKARSALVAPVIPSADTIRRRLGSLVKDRQQRVLRTLPAGSKISIALDCWTSPFSQAFMAITGYFIDSDWVYREVLLGFKPLHGTHTGSYLSGVLMETLVENNIEDRVFGLTTDNASNNKALAASLQQALSDGVIITRIPCLAHVIQLSLNQLLVRIKAVPSNESAETKWTESQSRLVQENAKQCQISSTLNKVRYLAIYINASPQRRETFYNLQTTNVKIVPIQDVKTRWNSTFLMLRRAKRLRAIFSLFCAEYDCEEMLLSEHEWRQIDYLLCITEPFFDYTTQLSKTRDVTAHYVFKIYNRLFDHLERSQTQLQRKRVPWKKQMLDALDAGRTKLDEYYAQTDTIRGHIYAVSTMLAPVNKFRFFLSSDWDQKWRDIYRNAFQQALIPYQAQVKSQSQDAYSSHTAAQPSSRLEEMLDGKDIQPRAMTDEISQYLDSDTVSVGPLIFWKEHQYRFPAIAALARDALSFPATGAGVERLFNTARDVCHYRRGRMKTETIEELMMFLCTSKFDIEAQEAKLLEKFFSQDELEAAKEEREEKLNKDEINPISDTEEQEDELENGPENEMEDIGLDTTFLSAAEPDSPGSPSLPPTCTQTRVSGRKRKSREDDIFEYH
;
A
#
# COMPACT_ATOMS: atom_id res chain seq x y z
N MET A 1 5.20 19.97 1.40
CA MET A 1 5.09 21.00 2.46
C MET A 1 4.34 20.43 3.63
N SER A 2 5.11 20.11 4.67
CA SER A 2 4.69 19.56 5.94
C SER A 2 3.91 20.58 6.77
N GLN A 3 3.12 20.02 7.70
CA GLN A 3 2.54 20.70 8.84
C GLN A 3 3.65 21.39 9.66
N SER A 4 3.79 22.71 9.56
CA SER A 4 4.40 23.53 10.61
C SER A 4 4.09 25.03 10.48
N GLN A 5 2.90 25.39 10.00
CA GLN A 5 2.41 26.76 10.13
C GLN A 5 0.98 26.69 10.66
N LEU A 6 0.85 26.73 11.98
CA LEU A 6 -0.31 27.24 12.72
C LEU A 6 0.05 27.22 14.21
N SER A 7 1.01 28.04 14.59
CA SER A 7 1.16 28.53 15.96
C SER A 7 1.86 29.88 15.90
N ASP A 8 1.17 30.88 15.39
CA ASP A 8 1.43 32.30 15.67
C ASP A 8 0.24 33.10 15.12
N PHE A 9 -0.81 33.20 15.93
CA PHE A 9 -1.74 34.34 16.03
C PHE A 9 -2.83 33.97 17.03
N THR A 10 -2.54 34.14 18.32
CA THR A 10 -3.43 34.72 19.34
C THR A 10 -2.66 34.75 20.66
N SER A 11 -1.89 35.82 20.88
CA SER A 11 -1.72 36.30 22.25
C SER A 11 -2.98 37.09 22.61
N SER A 12 -3.46 36.88 23.84
CA SER A 12 -4.14 37.84 24.71
C SER A 12 -5.28 37.18 25.49
N LEU A 13 -5.19 37.33 26.82
CA LEU A 13 -6.19 37.02 27.86
C LEU A 13 -6.21 35.57 28.35
N TYR A 14 -5.36 35.25 29.33
CA TYR A 14 -5.75 35.19 30.75
C TYR A 14 -4.56 34.68 31.57
N SER A 15 -4.05 35.57 32.42
CA SER A 15 -3.15 35.28 33.54
C SER A 15 -3.91 34.55 34.65
N GLY A 16 -3.29 33.56 35.28
CA GLY A 16 -3.77 32.95 36.51
C GLY A 16 -2.96 31.73 36.90
N ASP A 17 -2.00 31.94 37.81
CA ASP A 17 -1.24 30.92 38.53
C ASP A 17 -2.14 29.87 39.21
N ILE A 18 -1.61 28.66 39.43
CA ILE A 18 -1.64 27.93 40.70
C ILE A 18 -0.77 26.66 40.58
N ASP A 19 0.26 26.61 41.41
CA ASP A 19 1.13 25.49 41.75
C ASP A 19 0.44 24.44 42.65
N ASP A 20 1.11 23.29 42.79
CA ASP A 20 1.12 22.32 43.91
C ASP A 20 0.26 21.03 43.88
N LEU A 21 0.97 19.93 43.54
CA LEU A 21 1.10 18.63 44.27
C LEU A 21 -0.12 17.65 44.36
N PRO A 22 0.08 16.36 44.73
CA PRO A 22 1.02 15.35 44.25
C PRO A 22 0.37 13.97 43.95
N SER A 23 1.20 13.07 43.41
CA SER A 23 1.01 11.62 43.17
C SER A 23 0.41 10.80 44.32
N LEU A 24 -0.47 9.84 44.02
CA LEU A 24 -0.70 8.65 44.84
C LEU A 24 -1.08 7.40 44.00
N SER A 25 -0.60 6.28 44.53
CA SER A 25 -0.38 4.96 43.96
C SER A 25 -1.62 4.08 43.76
N THR A 26 -1.56 3.26 42.71
CA THR A 26 -2.51 2.20 42.33
C THR A 26 -2.42 0.99 43.28
N GLN A 27 -3.53 0.62 43.92
CA GLN A 27 -3.75 -0.73 44.46
C GLN A 27 -4.94 -1.39 43.76
N GLN A 28 -4.75 -2.68 43.47
CA GLN A 28 -5.61 -3.58 42.72
C GLN A 28 -6.90 -3.93 43.48
N ILE A 29 -8.06 -3.80 42.83
CA ILE A 29 -9.25 -4.61 43.10
C ILE A 29 -9.98 -4.89 41.76
N THR A 30 -9.96 -6.15 41.32
CA THR A 30 -11.00 -6.77 40.46
C THR A 30 -12.06 -7.43 41.38
N PRO A 31 -13.31 -7.77 40.96
CA PRO A 31 -13.79 -8.01 39.59
C PRO A 31 -15.26 -7.56 39.28
N SER A 32 -15.68 -7.87 38.04
CA SER A 32 -17.06 -8.26 37.62
C SER A 32 -17.96 -7.23 36.92
N ALA A 33 -18.09 -7.48 35.61
CA ALA A 33 -19.31 -7.56 34.80
C ALA A 33 -20.21 -6.33 34.54
N SER A 34 -20.61 -6.26 33.26
CA SER A 34 -21.72 -5.53 32.63
C SER A 34 -21.45 -4.10 32.14
N HIS A 35 -21.57 -3.98 30.80
CA HIS A 35 -21.58 -2.77 30.01
C HIS A 35 -22.68 -1.81 30.46
N HIS A 36 -22.33 -0.61 30.88
CA HIS A 36 -23.14 0.60 30.70
C HIS A 36 -22.23 1.83 30.68
N THR A 37 -22.02 2.41 29.51
CA THR A 37 -21.46 3.76 29.37
C THR A 37 -22.50 4.77 29.84
N ILE A 38 -22.20 5.43 30.95
CA ILE A 38 -22.88 6.60 31.47
C ILE A 38 -22.47 7.80 30.60
N ASP A 39 -23.42 8.35 29.87
CA ASP A 39 -23.30 9.68 29.24
C ASP A 39 -24.06 10.68 30.14
N SER A 40 -23.30 11.49 30.87
CA SER A 40 -23.83 12.47 31.82
C SER A 40 -24.23 13.77 31.09
N GLY A 41 -25.49 13.79 30.67
CA GLY A 41 -26.49 14.83 30.96
C GLY A 41 -26.13 16.32 30.93
N PHE A 42 -26.70 17.02 29.94
CA PHE A 42 -27.39 18.30 30.15
C PHE A 42 -28.90 18.09 29.94
N HIS A 43 -29.64 17.80 31.01
CA HIS A 43 -31.11 17.85 31.02
C HIS A 43 -31.58 19.24 31.47
N ARG A 44 -32.48 19.86 30.69
CA ARG A 44 -33.44 20.83 31.21
C ARG A 44 -34.76 20.10 31.51
N PRO A 45 -35.54 20.54 32.52
CA PRO A 45 -36.62 19.76 33.10
C PRO A 45 -37.93 19.89 32.29
N ASP A 46 -38.73 18.83 32.37
CA ASP A 46 -40.17 18.73 32.06
C ASP A 46 -40.63 18.88 30.61
N ASP A 47 -40.19 17.95 29.75
CA ASP A 47 -41.05 17.42 28.69
C ASP A 47 -41.72 16.15 29.25
N LEU A 48 -43.02 16.21 29.56
CA LEU A 48 -43.81 14.98 29.76
C LEU A 48 -43.53 14.07 28.55
N LEU A 49 -43.05 12.85 28.82
CA LEU A 49 -42.54 11.88 27.84
C LEU A 49 -43.55 11.63 26.71
N VAL A 50 -43.53 12.47 25.67
CA VAL A 50 -44.23 12.17 24.42
C VAL A 50 -43.55 10.92 23.84
N PRO A 51 -44.29 9.83 23.61
CA PRO A 51 -43.75 8.62 23.02
C PRO A 51 -42.97 8.94 21.72
N PRO A 52 -41.78 8.34 21.48
CA PRO A 52 -40.99 8.61 20.28
C PRO A 52 -41.72 8.31 18.96
N SER A 53 -42.73 7.44 19.03
CA SER A 53 -43.67 7.05 17.96
C SER A 53 -44.61 8.19 17.55
N LEU A 54 -44.91 9.15 18.43
CA LEU A 54 -45.79 10.27 18.09
C LEU A 54 -45.03 11.40 17.39
N ILE A 55 -45.55 11.83 16.25
CA ILE A 55 -44.88 12.82 15.39
C ILE A 55 -44.97 14.21 16.02
N ARG A 56 -43.80 14.78 16.32
CA ARG A 56 -43.65 16.17 16.76
C ARG A 56 -43.51 17.13 15.57
N VAL A 57 -44.31 18.19 15.56
CA VAL A 57 -44.41 19.21 14.50
C VAL A 57 -44.38 20.62 15.09
N GLY A 58 -43.98 21.59 14.29
CA GLY A 58 -44.04 23.01 14.68
C GLY A 58 -43.35 23.92 13.66
N PRO A 59 -43.67 25.22 13.67
CA PRO A 59 -42.98 26.19 12.81
C PRO A 59 -41.55 26.51 13.28
N ASP A 60 -41.18 26.17 14.52
CA ASP A 60 -39.84 26.35 15.08
C ASP A 60 -39.05 25.03 15.11
N ARG A 61 -37.70 25.09 15.09
CA ARG A 61 -36.82 23.91 15.13
C ARG A 61 -36.98 23.01 16.37
N ARG A 62 -37.82 23.41 17.33
CA ARG A 62 -38.10 22.69 18.57
C ARG A 62 -39.32 21.76 18.46
N ASN A 63 -40.10 21.81 17.38
CA ASN A 63 -41.24 20.92 17.10
C ASN A 63 -42.14 20.66 18.33
N ARG A 64 -42.64 21.73 18.94
CA ARG A 64 -43.28 21.66 20.28
C ARG A 64 -44.67 21.04 20.30
N PHE A 65 -45.27 20.74 19.15
CA PHE A 65 -46.64 20.24 19.07
C PHE A 65 -46.65 18.78 18.64
N VAL A 66 -47.51 17.96 19.23
CA VAL A 66 -47.70 16.57 18.86
C VAL A 66 -48.86 16.49 17.87
N LEU A 67 -48.62 15.88 16.71
CA LEU A 67 -49.60 15.74 15.65
C LEU A 67 -50.62 14.66 16.00
N TYR A 68 -51.90 15.01 15.93
CA TYR A 68 -52.97 14.02 15.96
C TYR A 68 -53.12 13.38 14.58
N ASP A 69 -52.84 12.08 14.50
CA ASP A 69 -53.07 11.26 13.32
C ASP A 69 -53.98 10.07 13.68
N LYS A 70 -54.84 9.67 12.73
CA LYS A 70 -55.80 8.58 12.92
C LYS A 70 -55.10 7.22 13.05
N MET A 71 -53.94 7.03 12.40
CA MET A 71 -53.19 5.77 12.50
C MET A 71 -52.55 5.57 13.87
N SER A 72 -52.23 6.66 14.58
CA SER A 72 -51.67 6.64 15.94
C SER A 72 -52.70 7.06 17.00
N HIS A 73 -54.00 6.88 16.72
CA HIS A 73 -55.09 7.40 17.55
C HIS A 73 -54.98 6.98 19.02
N ASN A 74 -54.91 5.66 19.29
CA ASN A 74 -54.92 5.13 20.66
C ASN A 74 -53.73 5.66 21.46
N GLU A 75 -52.53 5.60 20.89
CA GLU A 75 -51.30 6.06 21.54
C GLU A 75 -51.31 7.57 21.79
N PHE A 76 -51.83 8.36 20.84
CA PHE A 76 -51.99 9.79 21.03
C PHE A 76 -52.98 10.11 22.15
N ILE A 77 -54.14 9.44 22.19
CA ILE A 77 -55.16 9.69 23.21
C ILE A 77 -54.67 9.24 24.59
N ASP A 78 -54.00 8.10 24.69
CA ASP A 78 -53.42 7.60 25.94
C ASP A 78 -52.36 8.55 26.50
N TRP A 79 -51.48 9.07 25.65
CA TRP A 79 -50.55 10.12 26.04
C TRP A 79 -51.28 11.42 26.42
N TRP A 80 -52.22 11.87 25.58
CA TRP A 80 -52.91 13.14 25.76
C TRP A 80 -53.72 13.16 27.06
N LEU A 81 -54.39 12.07 27.42
CA LEU A 81 -55.14 11.94 28.68
C LEU A 81 -54.25 12.00 29.92
N GLN A 82 -52.94 11.80 29.81
CA GLN A 82 -51.99 11.96 30.91
C GLN A 82 -51.52 13.41 31.09
N THR A 83 -51.75 14.28 30.11
CA THR A 83 -51.39 15.71 30.18
C THR A 83 -52.30 16.48 31.14
N ASP A 84 -51.85 17.65 31.59
CA ASP A 84 -52.63 18.49 32.51
C ASP A 84 -53.95 18.98 31.91
N TYR A 85 -53.98 19.26 30.61
CA TYR A 85 -55.21 19.63 29.91
C TYR A 85 -56.12 18.42 29.69
N GLY A 86 -55.56 17.30 29.19
CA GLY A 86 -56.34 16.09 28.86
C GLY A 86 -56.97 15.43 30.09
N ARG A 87 -56.29 15.45 31.25
CA ARG A 87 -56.86 14.95 32.52
C ARG A 87 -58.11 15.73 32.96
N LYS A 88 -58.15 17.03 32.70
CA LYS A 88 -59.20 17.92 33.21
C LYS A 88 -60.39 18.06 32.28
N ARG A 89 -60.23 17.79 30.97
CA ARG A 89 -61.27 18.07 29.97
C ARG A 89 -61.30 17.04 28.84
N LYS A 90 -62.50 16.69 28.38
CA LYS A 90 -62.69 15.74 27.28
C LYS A 90 -62.93 16.47 25.96
N ILE A 91 -62.06 16.26 24.98
CA ILE A 91 -62.24 16.72 23.59
C ILE A 91 -62.35 15.51 22.67
N ASN A 92 -63.30 15.58 21.74
CA ASN A 92 -63.44 14.56 20.71
C ASN A 92 -62.55 14.90 19.50
N TRP A 93 -61.34 14.35 19.50
CA TRP A 93 -60.36 14.48 18.42
C TRP A 93 -60.84 13.87 17.09
N ASP A 94 -61.71 12.85 17.16
CA ASP A 94 -62.25 12.10 16.02
C ASP A 94 -63.63 12.54 15.53
N SER A 95 -64.19 13.61 16.10
CA SER A 95 -65.48 14.13 15.66
C SER A 95 -65.50 14.34 14.13
N HIS A 96 -66.52 13.80 13.44
CA HIS A 96 -66.71 13.99 12.00
C HIS A 96 -67.02 15.46 11.73
N ARG A 97 -65.99 16.24 11.37
CA ARG A 97 -66.13 17.69 11.24
C ARG A 97 -66.71 18.03 9.87
N HIS A 98 -68.01 18.27 9.82
CA HIS A 98 -68.80 18.46 8.60
C HIS A 98 -68.41 19.65 7.72
N THR A 99 -67.52 20.55 8.17
CA THR A 99 -67.11 21.73 7.40
C THR A 99 -65.80 21.47 6.66
N VAL A 100 -65.81 21.67 5.33
CA VAL A 100 -64.68 21.44 4.40
C VAL A 100 -63.39 22.17 4.83
N ILE A 101 -63.51 23.22 5.65
CA ILE A 101 -62.39 24.00 6.16
C ILE A 101 -61.35 23.16 6.90
N TRP A 102 -61.76 22.08 7.56
CA TRP A 102 -60.88 21.18 8.30
C TRP A 102 -59.87 20.46 7.42
N ASN A 103 -60.14 20.32 6.12
CA ASN A 103 -59.19 19.74 5.17
C ASN A 103 -57.87 20.54 5.10
N SER A 104 -57.91 21.83 5.42
CA SER A 104 -56.76 22.74 5.38
C SER A 104 -55.94 22.80 6.68
N TYR A 105 -56.31 22.03 7.71
CA TYR A 105 -55.68 22.07 9.03
C TYR A 105 -55.35 20.68 9.57
N ASN A 106 -54.24 20.59 10.30
CA ASN A 106 -53.91 19.45 11.14
C ASN A 106 -54.31 19.77 12.59
N GLN A 107 -54.84 18.79 13.30
CA GLN A 107 -55.06 18.90 14.73
C GLN A 107 -53.77 18.55 15.47
N VAL A 108 -53.40 19.34 16.47
CA VAL A 108 -52.19 19.12 17.25
C VAL A 108 -52.45 19.40 18.72
N ALA A 109 -51.70 18.78 19.62
CA ALA A 109 -51.67 19.13 21.04
C ALA A 109 -50.31 19.71 21.40
N GLU A 110 -50.27 20.70 22.29
CA GLU A 110 -49.01 21.24 22.80
C GLU A 110 -48.31 20.20 23.70
N GLY A 111 -47.03 19.94 23.45
CA GLY A 111 -46.31 18.82 24.08
C GLY A 111 -46.12 18.95 25.59
N VAL A 112 -46.21 20.16 26.13
CA VAL A 112 -45.97 20.44 27.55
C VAL A 112 -47.22 20.24 28.40
N ASP A 113 -48.36 20.84 28.02
CA ASP A 113 -49.58 20.85 28.83
C ASP A 113 -50.75 20.07 28.19
N GLY A 114 -50.59 19.63 26.94
CA GLY A 114 -51.62 18.97 26.15
C GLY A 114 -52.68 19.92 25.57
N THR A 115 -52.48 21.23 25.58
CA THR A 115 -53.52 22.15 25.10
C THR A 115 -53.77 21.94 23.60
N PRO A 116 -55.03 21.70 23.17
CA PRO A 116 -55.38 21.45 21.78
C PRO A 116 -55.26 22.71 20.92
N LYS A 117 -54.59 22.58 19.78
CA LYS A 117 -54.44 23.62 18.76
C LYS A 117 -54.75 23.07 17.37
N VAL A 118 -54.74 23.95 16.38
CA VAL A 118 -54.82 23.58 14.97
C VAL A 118 -53.69 24.25 14.18
N MET A 119 -53.01 23.46 13.36
CA MET A 119 -51.90 23.91 12.53
C MET A 119 -52.36 24.02 11.07
N CYS A 120 -52.19 25.19 10.47
CA CYS A 120 -52.49 25.38 9.06
C CYS A 120 -51.55 24.55 8.19
N LYS A 121 -52.08 23.63 7.37
CA LYS A 121 -51.27 22.82 6.44
C LYS A 121 -50.53 23.66 5.40
N ARG A 122 -51.06 24.84 5.06
CA ARG A 122 -50.49 25.74 4.05
C ARG A 122 -49.30 26.54 4.55
N CYS A 123 -49.40 27.17 5.73
CA CYS A 123 -48.36 28.07 6.22
C CYS A 123 -47.65 27.60 7.51
N GLY A 124 -48.18 26.58 8.19
CA GLY A 124 -47.66 26.08 9.47
C GLY A 124 -48.05 26.91 10.69
N LYS A 125 -48.87 27.97 10.53
CA LYS A 125 -49.31 28.80 11.66
C LYS A 125 -50.21 28.00 12.60
N ILE A 126 -49.92 28.10 13.90
CA ILE A 126 -50.70 27.51 14.99
C ILE A 126 -51.80 28.48 15.41
N LEU A 127 -53.02 27.98 15.56
CA LEU A 127 -54.19 28.71 16.01
C LEU A 127 -54.90 27.91 17.12
N GLU A 128 -55.70 28.60 17.95
CA GLU A 128 -56.52 27.94 18.96
C GLU A 128 -57.48 26.94 18.34
N HIS A 129 -57.61 25.78 18.98
CA HIS A 129 -58.56 24.78 18.54
C HIS A 129 -60.00 25.29 18.77
N PRO A 130 -60.94 25.16 17.82
CA PRO A 130 -62.27 25.73 17.96
C PRO A 130 -63.10 25.22 19.14
N TYR A 131 -62.78 24.01 19.59
CA TYR A 131 -63.38 23.38 20.77
C TYR A 131 -62.45 23.43 22.00
N SER A 132 -61.32 24.16 21.92
CA SER A 132 -60.60 24.56 23.13
C SER A 132 -61.44 25.62 23.84
N LEU A 133 -61.45 25.53 25.17
CA LEU A 133 -62.33 26.31 26.01
C LEU A 133 -61.47 27.38 26.67
N SER A 134 -61.60 28.63 26.23
CA SER A 134 -60.86 29.76 26.82
C SER A 134 -61.80 30.63 27.66
N LEU A 135 -61.22 31.38 28.59
CA LEU A 135 -61.93 32.38 29.37
C LEU A 135 -61.85 33.70 28.61
N ASN A 136 -63.01 34.34 28.39
CA ASN A 136 -63.01 35.69 27.84
C ASN A 136 -62.58 36.71 28.90
N SER A 137 -62.43 37.98 28.51
CA SER A 137 -61.98 39.09 29.37
C SER A 137 -62.83 39.31 30.62
N SER A 138 -64.04 38.74 30.68
CA SER A 138 -64.98 38.76 31.81
C SER A 138 -65.02 37.45 32.61
N GLY A 139 -64.07 36.53 32.40
CA GLY A 139 -63.94 35.28 33.15
C GLY A 139 -64.98 34.21 32.81
N LYS A 140 -65.73 34.34 31.70
CA LYS A 140 -66.68 33.31 31.24
C LYS A 140 -66.07 32.42 30.17
N ALA A 141 -66.33 31.12 30.29
CA ALA A 141 -65.97 30.09 29.33
C ALA A 141 -66.61 30.34 27.95
N GLN A 142 -65.79 30.45 26.90
CA GLN A 142 -66.22 30.63 25.52
C GLN A 142 -65.43 29.73 24.57
N TYR A 143 -66.13 29.11 23.60
CA TYR A 143 -65.51 28.35 22.53
C TYR A 143 -65.12 29.27 21.36
N HIS A 144 -63.97 28.99 20.76
CA HIS A 144 -63.51 29.70 19.56
C HIS A 144 -64.21 29.12 18.33
N GLY A 145 -65.38 29.61 17.91
CA GLY A 145 -66.01 29.10 16.66
C GLY A 145 -65.06 29.09 15.44
N THR A 146 -65.37 28.31 14.40
CA THR A 146 -64.49 28.10 13.21
C THR A 146 -64.17 29.37 12.39
N SER A 147 -64.73 30.53 12.76
CA SER A 147 -64.49 31.82 12.13
C SER A 147 -63.01 32.27 12.14
N THR A 148 -62.25 31.94 13.18
CA THR A 148 -60.83 32.33 13.31
C THR A 148 -59.95 31.61 12.29
N ILE A 149 -60.13 30.30 12.15
CA ILE A 149 -59.45 29.50 11.13
C ILE A 149 -59.93 29.89 9.72
N GLN A 150 -61.20 30.26 9.54
CA GLN A 150 -61.71 30.73 8.24
C GLN A 150 -61.13 32.07 7.81
N LYS A 151 -61.01 33.02 8.74
CA LYS A 151 -60.35 34.31 8.48
C LYS A 151 -58.88 34.10 8.16
N HIS A 152 -58.19 33.18 8.85
CA HIS A 152 -56.78 32.90 8.61
C HIS A 152 -56.49 32.49 7.15
N LEU A 153 -57.28 31.57 6.57
CA LEU A 153 -57.07 31.11 5.19
C LEU A 153 -57.16 32.24 4.16
N LYS A 154 -57.90 33.31 4.47
CA LYS A 154 -58.06 34.50 3.60
C LYS A 154 -57.00 35.57 3.83
N THR A 155 -56.16 35.45 4.87
CA THR A 155 -55.12 36.45 5.15
C THR A 155 -54.00 36.38 4.11
N ALA A 156 -53.50 37.54 3.68
CA ALA A 156 -52.41 37.63 2.69
C ALA A 156 -51.16 36.83 3.09
N GLY A 157 -50.85 36.71 4.38
CA GLY A 157 -49.74 35.89 4.87
C GLY A 157 -49.94 34.38 4.68
N CYS A 158 -51.18 33.89 4.76
CA CYS A 158 -51.49 32.48 4.49
C CYS A 158 -51.51 32.21 2.98
N LEU A 159 -52.13 33.11 2.19
CA LEU A 159 -52.23 32.99 0.73
C LEU A 159 -50.86 33.11 0.03
N ARG A 160 -49.93 33.93 0.55
CA ARG A 160 -48.54 34.00 0.04
C ARG A 160 -47.75 32.72 0.31
N SER A 161 -48.04 31.99 1.39
CA SER A 161 -47.29 30.79 1.76
C SER A 161 -47.51 29.62 0.79
N GLU A 162 -48.64 29.58 0.07
CA GLU A 162 -48.90 28.60 -1.00
C GLU A 162 -48.00 28.84 -2.23
N LYS A 163 -47.58 30.09 -2.46
CA LYS A 163 -46.69 30.48 -3.57
C LYS A 163 -45.21 30.58 -3.19
N GLY A 164 -44.85 30.46 -1.90
CA GLY A 164 -43.51 30.78 -1.40
C GLY A 164 -42.63 29.62 -0.92
N LYS A 165 -43.13 28.39 -0.72
CA LYS A 165 -42.30 27.29 -0.15
C LYS A 165 -41.85 26.19 -1.12
N LYS A 166 -42.49 26.03 -2.29
CA LYS A 166 -42.03 25.12 -3.36
C LYS A 166 -41.54 25.84 -4.63
N ALA A 167 -41.84 27.12 -4.80
CA ALA A 167 -41.43 27.88 -5.97
C ALA A 167 -40.12 28.66 -5.77
N GLU A 168 -39.77 29.11 -4.55
CA GLU A 168 -38.58 29.95 -4.34
C GLU A 168 -37.27 29.16 -4.16
N ILE A 169 -37.27 28.00 -3.49
CA ILE A 169 -36.05 27.16 -3.42
C ILE A 169 -35.77 26.52 -4.78
N THR A 170 -36.82 26.07 -5.48
CA THR A 170 -36.68 25.54 -6.84
C THR A 170 -36.34 26.64 -7.83
N LYS A 171 -36.83 27.89 -7.71
CA LYS A 171 -36.38 29.01 -8.56
C LYS A 171 -35.01 29.58 -8.18
N PHE A 172 -34.55 29.49 -6.92
CA PHE A 172 -33.17 29.83 -6.58
C PHE A 172 -32.19 28.75 -7.07
N LEU A 173 -32.55 27.47 -6.99
CA LEU A 173 -31.75 26.35 -7.52
C LEU A 173 -31.89 26.18 -9.04
N GLN A 174 -33.00 26.60 -9.65
CA GLN A 174 -33.18 26.66 -11.12
C GLN A 174 -32.64 27.95 -11.73
N LYS A 175 -32.46 29.04 -10.97
CA LYS A 175 -31.76 30.25 -11.47
C LYS A 175 -30.25 30.07 -11.63
N GLU A 176 -29.65 29.04 -11.02
CA GLU A 176 -28.28 28.60 -11.34
C GLU A 176 -28.27 27.48 -12.40
N GLY A 177 -29.44 26.95 -12.80
CA GLY A 177 -29.59 25.86 -13.77
C GLY A 177 -30.24 26.26 -15.11
N GLU A 178 -30.74 27.49 -15.23
CA GLU A 178 -31.15 28.12 -16.48
C GLU A 178 -30.23 29.32 -16.74
N ILE A 179 -28.98 29.02 -17.12
CA ILE A 179 -28.28 29.93 -18.02
C ILE A 179 -29.16 30.01 -19.27
N SER A 180 -29.63 31.23 -19.50
CA SER A 180 -30.48 31.64 -20.60
C SER A 180 -30.12 30.95 -21.92
N ALA A 181 -31.18 30.70 -22.69
CA ALA A 181 -31.13 30.52 -24.14
C ALA A 181 -29.99 31.33 -24.79
N ASP A 182 -29.18 30.64 -25.61
CA ASP A 182 -28.15 31.17 -26.50
C ASP A 182 -27.22 32.26 -25.92
N ILE A 183 -26.47 31.94 -24.86
CA ILE A 183 -25.18 32.63 -24.67
C ILE A 183 -24.23 32.10 -25.74
N PRO A 184 -23.77 32.92 -26.71
CA PRO A 184 -22.80 32.47 -27.68
C PRO A 184 -21.53 32.03 -26.96
N PHE A 185 -20.96 30.89 -27.35
CA PHE A 185 -19.68 30.46 -26.80
C PHE A 185 -18.61 31.50 -27.15
N LEU A 186 -18.14 32.22 -26.14
CA LEU A 186 -16.99 33.12 -26.22
C LEU A 186 -15.80 32.44 -25.55
N GLN A 187 -14.66 32.45 -26.22
CA GLN A 187 -13.45 31.79 -25.73
C GLN A 187 -12.96 32.41 -24.41
N GLU A 188 -13.08 33.73 -24.25
CA GLU A 188 -12.67 34.46 -23.04
C GLU A 188 -13.54 34.08 -21.83
N ASP A 189 -14.87 34.08 -21.96
CA ASP A 189 -15.80 33.67 -20.88
C ASP A 189 -15.53 32.23 -20.41
N TRP A 190 -15.23 31.33 -21.36
CA TRP A 190 -14.86 29.94 -21.06
C TRP A 190 -13.55 29.84 -20.26
N GLU A 191 -12.55 30.65 -20.59
CA GLU A 191 -11.29 30.71 -19.87
C GLU A 191 -11.47 31.27 -18.45
N ASP A 192 -12.32 32.29 -18.30
CA ASP A 192 -12.69 32.87 -17.00
C ASP A 192 -13.45 31.87 -16.11
N ASP A 193 -14.38 31.10 -16.67
CA ASP A 193 -15.11 30.04 -15.95
C ASP A 193 -14.15 28.93 -15.49
N ILE A 194 -13.19 28.53 -16.33
CA ILE A 194 -12.13 27.59 -15.93
C ILE A 194 -11.28 28.18 -14.80
N LEU A 195 -10.88 29.45 -14.91
CA LEU A 195 -10.05 30.11 -13.91
C LEU A 195 -10.78 30.18 -12.56
N GLN A 196 -12.07 30.55 -12.55
CA GLN A 196 -12.90 30.55 -11.36
C GLN A 196 -13.05 29.13 -10.78
N PHE A 197 -13.30 28.12 -11.62
CA PHE A 197 -13.38 26.73 -11.17
C PHE A 197 -12.08 26.28 -10.46
N LEU A 198 -10.92 26.58 -11.03
CA LEU A 198 -9.63 26.18 -10.44
C LEU A 198 -9.34 26.95 -9.14
N THR A 199 -9.53 28.26 -9.14
CA THR A 199 -9.16 29.13 -8.01
C THR A 199 -10.10 28.97 -6.82
N LEU A 200 -11.43 28.97 -7.03
CA LEU A 200 -12.41 28.82 -5.96
C LEU A 200 -12.33 27.46 -5.29
N ASN A 201 -12.03 26.41 -6.06
CA ASN A 201 -11.89 25.04 -5.54
C ASN A 201 -10.45 24.69 -5.11
N ARG A 202 -9.50 25.62 -5.24
CA ARG A 202 -8.07 25.42 -4.90
C ARG A 202 -7.45 24.20 -5.61
N LEU A 203 -7.82 24.01 -6.87
CA LEU A 203 -7.36 22.91 -7.72
C LEU A 203 -6.07 23.32 -8.46
N PRO A 204 -5.14 22.38 -8.73
CA PRO A 204 -3.93 22.70 -9.49
C PRO A 204 -4.26 23.04 -10.94
N PHE A 205 -3.58 24.04 -11.51
CA PHE A 205 -3.76 24.42 -12.92
C PHE A 205 -3.57 23.24 -13.88
N HIS A 206 -2.61 22.35 -13.62
CA HIS A 206 -2.39 21.15 -14.43
C HIS A 206 -3.61 20.20 -14.54
N LEU A 207 -4.65 20.35 -13.71
CA LEU A 207 -5.87 19.55 -13.82
C LEU A 207 -6.53 19.65 -15.21
N ILE A 208 -6.51 20.83 -15.84
CA ILE A 208 -7.15 21.02 -17.16
C ILE A 208 -6.40 20.31 -18.28
N GLU A 209 -5.11 20.02 -18.07
CA GLU A 209 -4.30 19.28 -19.02
C GLU A 209 -4.58 17.76 -18.96
N HIS A 210 -5.14 17.29 -17.84
CA HIS A 210 -5.34 15.87 -17.57
C HIS A 210 -6.31 15.23 -18.60
N PRO A 211 -5.97 14.07 -19.20
CA PRO A 211 -6.80 13.43 -20.22
C PRO A 211 -8.22 13.13 -19.75
N SER A 212 -8.41 12.73 -18.48
CA SER A 212 -9.74 12.46 -17.94
C SER A 212 -10.63 13.70 -17.87
N PHE A 213 -10.07 14.88 -17.57
CA PHE A 213 -10.81 16.14 -17.57
C PHE A 213 -11.23 16.51 -18.99
N LYS A 214 -10.28 16.51 -19.93
CA LYS A 214 -10.55 16.76 -21.36
C LYS A 214 -11.60 15.80 -21.91
N ARG A 215 -11.52 14.51 -21.56
CA ARG A 215 -12.49 13.49 -21.98
C ARG A 215 -13.91 13.78 -21.47
N ILE A 216 -14.07 14.31 -20.26
CA ILE A 216 -15.38 14.72 -19.74
C ILE A 216 -15.94 15.87 -20.59
N ILE A 217 -15.13 16.90 -20.87
CA ILE A 217 -15.54 18.05 -21.69
C ILE A 217 -15.93 17.63 -23.11
N TYR A 218 -15.09 16.85 -23.78
CA TYR A 218 -15.38 16.35 -25.14
C TYR A 218 -16.66 15.51 -25.18
N LYS A 219 -16.86 14.65 -24.16
CA LYS A 219 -18.06 13.82 -24.07
C LYS A 219 -19.32 14.65 -23.81
N ALA A 220 -19.22 15.70 -22.99
CA ALA A 220 -20.30 16.65 -22.74
C ALA A 220 -20.64 17.45 -24.01
N ARG A 221 -19.63 17.96 -24.72
CA ARG A 221 -19.80 18.68 -26.00
C ARG A 221 -20.48 17.83 -27.07
N SER A 222 -20.24 16.52 -27.05
CA SER A 222 -20.83 15.58 -28.03
C SER A 222 -22.27 15.18 -27.70
N ALA A 223 -22.81 15.60 -26.56
CA ALA A 223 -24.17 15.26 -26.17
C ALA A 223 -25.20 16.12 -26.91
N LEU A 224 -26.26 15.48 -27.42
CA LEU A 224 -27.38 16.17 -28.10
C LEU A 224 -28.17 17.09 -27.17
N VAL A 225 -28.09 16.84 -25.85
CA VAL A 225 -28.74 17.60 -24.79
C VAL A 225 -27.72 17.80 -23.67
N ALA A 226 -27.80 18.95 -23.00
CA ALA A 226 -26.95 19.27 -21.85
C ALA A 226 -26.96 18.12 -20.82
N PRO A 227 -25.79 17.53 -20.49
CA PRO A 227 -25.72 16.38 -19.60
C PRO A 227 -26.01 16.78 -18.15
N VAL A 228 -26.79 15.95 -17.45
CA VAL A 228 -27.08 16.14 -16.02
C VAL A 228 -25.85 15.76 -15.19
N ILE A 229 -25.40 16.67 -14.32
CA ILE A 229 -24.34 16.38 -13.35
C ILE A 229 -24.99 15.65 -12.15
N PRO A 230 -24.60 14.39 -11.86
CA PRO A 230 -25.16 13.62 -10.75
C PRO A 230 -24.62 14.10 -9.39
N SER A 231 -25.34 13.75 -8.31
CA SER A 231 -24.89 14.04 -6.94
C SER A 231 -23.64 13.26 -6.54
N ALA A 232 -22.91 13.75 -5.53
CA ALA A 232 -21.74 13.09 -4.97
C ALA A 232 -22.04 11.64 -4.51
N ASP A 233 -23.18 11.41 -3.86
CA ASP A 233 -23.61 10.07 -3.43
C ASP A 233 -23.86 9.13 -4.62
N THR A 234 -24.39 9.67 -5.72
CA THR A 234 -24.61 8.89 -6.94
C THR A 234 -23.29 8.51 -7.58
N ILE A 235 -22.32 9.43 -7.64
CA ILE A 235 -20.97 9.13 -8.14
C ILE A 235 -20.28 8.10 -7.24
N ARG A 236 -20.41 8.22 -5.92
CA ARG A 236 -19.85 7.25 -4.98
C ARG A 236 -20.45 5.85 -5.15
N ARG A 237 -21.78 5.74 -5.30
CA ARG A 237 -22.42 4.45 -5.57
C ARG A 237 -21.94 3.84 -6.89
N ARG A 238 -21.78 4.67 -7.93
CA ARG A 238 -21.21 4.23 -9.21
C ARG A 238 -19.77 3.77 -9.08
N LEU A 239 -18.96 4.41 -8.24
CA LEU A 239 -17.59 3.97 -7.92
C LEU A 239 -17.60 2.55 -7.34
N GLY A 240 -18.40 2.31 -6.29
CA GLY A 240 -18.50 0.99 -5.66
C GLY A 240 -18.93 -0.10 -6.65
N SER A 241 -19.96 0.15 -7.48
CA SER A 241 -20.37 -0.79 -8.53
C SER A 241 -19.26 -1.06 -9.55
N LEU A 242 -18.59 0.00 -10.03
CA LEU A 242 -17.53 -0.12 -11.03
C LEU A 242 -16.31 -0.89 -10.50
N VAL A 243 -15.96 -0.70 -9.23
CA VAL A 243 -14.92 -1.45 -8.54
C VAL A 243 -15.26 -2.94 -8.52
N LYS A 244 -16.46 -3.29 -8.05
CA LYS A 244 -16.91 -4.67 -7.96
C LYS A 244 -16.94 -5.34 -9.33
N ASP A 245 -17.48 -4.65 -10.33
CA ASP A 245 -17.53 -5.15 -11.71
C ASP A 245 -16.13 -5.42 -12.27
N ARG A 246 -15.17 -4.50 -12.05
CA ARG A 246 -13.78 -4.65 -12.53
C ARG A 246 -13.06 -5.81 -11.86
N GLN A 247 -13.14 -5.89 -10.54
CA GLN A 247 -12.57 -6.99 -9.77
C GLN A 247 -13.11 -8.33 -10.26
N GLN A 248 -14.43 -8.44 -10.40
CA GLN A 248 -15.09 -9.66 -10.87
C GLN A 248 -14.74 -10.00 -12.32
N ARG A 249 -14.55 -9.01 -13.20
CA ARG A 249 -14.06 -9.27 -14.56
C ARG A 249 -12.68 -9.93 -14.57
N VAL A 250 -11.75 -9.47 -13.74
CA VAL A 250 -10.43 -10.10 -13.62
C VAL A 250 -10.57 -11.49 -13.02
N LEU A 251 -11.31 -11.65 -11.91
CA LEU A 251 -11.51 -12.97 -11.28
C LEU A 251 -12.16 -14.00 -12.19
N ARG A 252 -13.06 -13.60 -13.10
CA ARG A 252 -13.64 -14.50 -14.11
C ARG A 252 -12.63 -15.06 -15.12
N THR A 253 -11.44 -14.46 -15.23
CA THR A 253 -10.34 -15.00 -16.05
C THR A 253 -9.59 -16.14 -15.36
N LEU A 254 -9.82 -16.38 -14.06
CA LEU A 254 -9.25 -17.50 -13.33
C LEU A 254 -9.85 -18.82 -13.89
N PRO A 255 -9.05 -19.66 -14.58
CA PRO A 255 -9.55 -20.83 -15.29
C PRO A 255 -10.17 -21.83 -14.33
N ALA A 256 -11.20 -22.58 -14.73
CA ALA A 256 -11.82 -23.58 -13.86
C ALA A 256 -10.79 -24.61 -13.34
N GLY A 257 -10.86 -24.94 -12.05
CA GLY A 257 -9.96 -25.91 -11.41
C GLY A 257 -8.56 -25.39 -11.04
N SER A 258 -8.14 -24.22 -11.53
CA SER A 258 -6.88 -23.58 -11.10
C SER A 258 -6.98 -22.96 -9.71
N LYS A 259 -5.87 -22.53 -9.14
CA LYS A 259 -5.84 -21.93 -7.81
C LYS A 259 -5.33 -20.49 -7.82
N ILE A 260 -5.52 -19.82 -6.69
CA ILE A 260 -5.08 -18.44 -6.47
C ILE A 260 -4.07 -18.37 -5.32
N SER A 261 -2.98 -17.66 -5.54
CA SER A 261 -2.03 -17.29 -4.49
C SER A 261 -2.37 -15.90 -3.96
N ILE A 262 -2.19 -15.67 -2.67
CA ILE A 262 -2.53 -14.41 -2.01
C ILE A 262 -1.24 -13.78 -1.50
N ALA A 263 -1.11 -12.46 -1.63
CA ALA A 263 -0.19 -11.69 -0.80
C ALA A 263 -0.97 -10.66 0.00
N LEU A 264 -0.59 -10.46 1.25
CA LEU A 264 -1.19 -9.45 2.10
C LEU A 264 -0.14 -8.69 2.89
N ASP A 265 -0.49 -7.46 3.25
CA ASP A 265 0.30 -6.62 4.13
C ASP A 265 -0.61 -5.65 4.88
N CYS A 266 -0.15 -5.18 6.04
CA CYS A 266 -0.87 -4.23 6.88
C CYS A 266 -0.19 -2.87 6.81
N TRP A 267 -0.98 -1.82 6.62
CA TRP A 267 -0.51 -0.45 6.54
C TRP A 267 -1.30 0.46 7.45
N THR A 268 -0.60 1.35 8.13
CA THR A 268 -1.20 2.41 8.94
C THR A 268 -1.09 3.73 8.20
N SER A 269 -2.22 4.41 8.04
CA SER A 269 -2.29 5.71 7.39
C SER A 269 -1.64 6.81 8.24
N PRO A 270 -1.30 7.96 7.64
CA PRO A 270 -0.84 9.14 8.39
C PRO A 270 -1.84 9.66 9.44
N PHE A 271 -3.09 9.23 9.37
CA PHE A 271 -4.14 9.55 10.34
C PHE A 271 -4.40 8.40 11.33
N SER A 272 -3.44 7.49 11.49
CA SER A 272 -3.50 6.37 12.43
C SER A 272 -4.64 5.38 12.16
N GLN A 273 -5.10 5.28 10.90
CA GLN A 273 -6.08 4.27 10.49
C GLN A 273 -5.34 3.09 9.87
N ALA A 274 -5.54 1.90 10.41
CA ALA A 274 -4.92 0.68 9.90
C ALA A 274 -5.78 0.00 8.83
N PHE A 275 -5.13 -0.56 7.83
CA PHE A 275 -5.74 -1.30 6.73
C PHE A 275 -4.95 -2.57 6.43
N MET A 276 -5.65 -3.62 6.01
CA MET A 276 -5.05 -4.79 5.37
C MET A 276 -5.36 -4.74 3.88
N ALA A 277 -4.31 -4.78 3.08
CA ALA A 277 -4.43 -4.93 1.65
C ALA A 277 -4.21 -6.40 1.28
N ILE A 278 -5.14 -6.97 0.51
CA ILE A 278 -5.18 -8.40 0.17
C ILE A 278 -5.19 -8.50 -1.35
N THR A 279 -4.13 -9.02 -1.95
CA THR A 279 -3.97 -9.13 -3.40
C THR A 279 -3.91 -10.60 -3.81
N GLY A 280 -4.69 -10.98 -4.82
CA GLY A 280 -4.69 -12.30 -5.42
C GLY A 280 -3.85 -12.34 -6.71
N TYR A 281 -3.20 -13.48 -6.93
CA TYR A 281 -2.32 -13.75 -8.05
C TYR A 281 -2.65 -15.11 -8.67
N PHE A 282 -2.80 -15.16 -9.98
CA PHE A 282 -3.08 -16.38 -10.73
C PHE A 282 -2.66 -16.23 -12.19
N ILE A 283 -2.63 -17.34 -12.93
CA ILE A 283 -2.32 -17.36 -14.35
C ILE A 283 -3.60 -17.70 -15.13
N ASP A 284 -4.07 -16.77 -15.96
CA ASP A 284 -5.31 -16.92 -16.73
C ASP A 284 -5.18 -17.90 -17.91
N SER A 285 -6.30 -18.23 -18.56
CA SER A 285 -6.34 -19.21 -19.66
C SER A 285 -5.37 -18.90 -20.81
N ASP A 286 -5.06 -17.61 -21.02
CA ASP A 286 -4.15 -17.12 -22.05
C ASP A 286 -2.68 -17.08 -21.62
N TRP A 287 -2.39 -17.63 -20.43
CA TRP A 287 -1.09 -17.63 -19.77
C TRP A 287 -0.59 -16.23 -19.41
N VAL A 288 -1.50 -15.32 -19.08
CA VAL A 288 -1.17 -14.00 -18.55
C VAL A 288 -1.18 -14.06 -17.02
N TYR A 289 -0.10 -13.59 -16.41
CA TYR A 289 -0.04 -13.42 -14.95
C TYR A 289 -0.97 -12.27 -14.53
N ARG A 290 -1.97 -12.58 -13.73
CA ARG A 290 -2.98 -11.64 -13.24
C ARG A 290 -2.71 -11.29 -11.79
N GLU A 291 -2.77 -10.00 -11.51
CA GLU A 291 -2.74 -9.41 -10.17
C GLU A 291 -4.08 -8.70 -9.95
N VAL A 292 -4.76 -9.01 -8.84
CA VAL A 292 -6.06 -8.42 -8.52
C VAL A 292 -6.12 -8.04 -7.04
N LEU A 293 -6.44 -6.78 -6.75
CA LEU A 293 -6.71 -6.37 -5.37
C LEU A 293 -8.08 -6.94 -4.95
N LEU A 294 -8.07 -7.87 -3.99
CA LEU A 294 -9.25 -8.55 -3.45
C LEU A 294 -9.94 -7.72 -2.37
N GLY A 295 -9.16 -7.02 -1.55
CA GLY A 295 -9.68 -6.14 -0.51
C GLY A 295 -8.66 -5.13 -0.02
N PHE A 296 -9.15 -3.99 0.44
CA PHE A 296 -8.38 -2.98 1.18
C PHE A 296 -9.13 -2.67 2.49
N LYS A 297 -9.13 -3.65 3.40
CA LYS A 297 -10.05 -3.71 4.53
C LYS A 297 -9.54 -2.88 5.70
N PRO A 298 -10.37 -2.01 6.32
CA PRO A 298 -9.99 -1.34 7.55
C PRO A 298 -9.80 -2.35 8.68
N LEU A 299 -8.81 -2.12 9.53
CA LEU A 299 -8.51 -2.96 10.70
C LEU A 299 -8.91 -2.23 11.98
N HIS A 300 -9.42 -3.01 12.93
CA HIS A 300 -9.88 -2.51 14.23
C HIS A 300 -9.28 -3.34 15.37
N GLY A 301 -8.92 -2.65 16.46
CA GLY A 301 -8.39 -3.30 17.66
C GLY A 301 -7.00 -3.90 17.45
N THR A 302 -6.72 -5.01 18.14
CA THR A 302 -5.41 -5.67 18.10
C THR A 302 -5.27 -6.54 16.86
N HIS A 303 -4.20 -6.33 16.09
CA HIS A 303 -3.92 -7.06 14.85
C HIS A 303 -3.33 -8.47 15.10
N THR A 304 -4.04 -9.28 15.89
CA THR A 304 -3.66 -10.67 16.17
C THR A 304 -3.79 -11.53 14.90
N GLY A 305 -3.02 -12.61 14.80
CA GLY A 305 -3.09 -13.50 13.63
C GLY A 305 -4.49 -14.05 13.36
N SER A 306 -5.27 -14.37 14.40
CA SER A 306 -6.64 -14.85 14.28
C SER A 306 -7.61 -13.78 13.76
N TYR A 307 -7.46 -12.53 14.21
CA TYR A 307 -8.27 -11.42 13.70
C TYR A 307 -7.98 -11.16 12.22
N LEU A 308 -6.69 -11.08 11.86
CA LEU A 308 -6.26 -10.90 10.47
C LEU A 308 -6.73 -12.05 9.57
N SER A 309 -6.72 -13.29 10.10
CA SER A 309 -7.28 -14.46 9.40
C SER A 309 -8.78 -14.34 9.16
N GLY A 310 -9.54 -13.79 10.11
CA GLY A 310 -10.98 -13.56 9.96
C GLY A 310 -11.28 -12.57 8.83
N VAL A 311 -10.57 -11.45 8.78
CA VAL A 311 -10.69 -10.43 7.72
C VAL A 311 -10.34 -11.02 6.35
N LEU A 312 -9.28 -11.84 6.28
CA LEU A 312 -8.91 -12.53 5.06
C LEU A 312 -9.99 -13.52 4.62
N MET A 313 -10.51 -14.35 5.53
CA MET A 313 -11.55 -15.34 5.22
C MET A 313 -12.83 -14.66 4.72
N GLU A 314 -13.28 -13.58 5.36
CA GLU A 314 -14.41 -12.77 4.89
C GLU A 314 -14.19 -12.28 3.46
N THR A 315 -13.01 -11.75 3.16
CA THR A 315 -12.65 -11.28 1.81
C THR A 315 -12.67 -12.42 0.78
N LEU A 316 -12.27 -13.63 1.17
CA LEU A 316 -12.30 -14.80 0.28
C LEU A 316 -13.73 -15.23 -0.04
N VAL A 317 -14.59 -15.32 0.99
CA VAL A 317 -16.01 -15.66 0.85
C VAL A 317 -16.77 -14.62 0.04
N GLU A 318 -16.52 -13.32 0.27
CA GLU A 318 -17.10 -12.22 -0.52
C GLU A 318 -16.82 -12.38 -2.03
N ASN A 319 -15.69 -12.99 -2.37
CA ASN A 319 -15.25 -13.21 -3.74
C ASN A 319 -15.53 -14.64 -4.27
N ASN A 320 -16.05 -15.56 -3.45
CA ASN A 320 -16.29 -16.98 -3.78
C ASN A 320 -15.01 -17.69 -4.29
N ILE A 321 -13.92 -17.58 -3.53
CA ILE A 321 -12.60 -18.15 -3.89
C ILE A 321 -11.92 -18.88 -2.72
N GLU A 322 -12.63 -19.08 -1.61
CA GLU A 322 -12.13 -19.74 -0.41
C GLU A 322 -11.65 -21.18 -0.69
N ASP A 323 -12.31 -21.90 -1.59
CA ASP A 323 -11.97 -23.26 -2.02
C ASP A 323 -10.78 -23.31 -3.01
N ARG A 324 -10.35 -22.15 -3.51
CA ARG A 324 -9.34 -22.02 -4.57
C ARG A 324 -7.99 -21.52 -4.07
N VAL A 325 -7.84 -21.23 -2.79
CA VAL A 325 -6.59 -20.66 -2.25
C VAL A 325 -5.48 -21.71 -2.22
N PHE A 326 -4.30 -21.34 -2.73
CA PHE A 326 -3.12 -22.21 -2.76
C PHE A 326 -1.97 -21.69 -1.92
N GLY A 327 -1.76 -20.38 -1.96
CA GLY A 327 -0.55 -19.76 -1.45
C GLY A 327 -0.84 -18.54 -0.60
N LEU A 328 -0.02 -18.31 0.42
CA LEU A 328 -0.03 -17.07 1.19
C LEU A 328 1.38 -16.49 1.31
N THR A 329 1.60 -15.31 0.72
CA THR A 329 2.85 -14.55 0.79
C THR A 329 2.69 -13.43 1.79
N THR A 330 3.54 -13.41 2.81
CA THR A 330 3.49 -12.40 3.89
C THR A 330 4.89 -11.97 4.27
N ASP A 331 5.02 -10.83 4.95
CA ASP A 331 6.27 -10.49 5.62
C ASP A 331 6.62 -11.52 6.72
N ASN A 332 7.77 -11.35 7.35
CA ASN A 332 8.25 -12.28 8.38
C ASN A 332 7.82 -11.94 9.81
N ALA A 333 6.79 -11.11 9.98
CA ALA A 333 6.23 -10.82 11.29
C ALA A 333 5.65 -12.08 11.95
N SER A 334 5.74 -12.15 13.28
CA SER A 334 5.35 -13.34 14.06
C SER A 334 3.85 -13.62 13.97
N ASN A 335 3.01 -12.59 13.89
CA ASN A 335 1.56 -12.70 13.74
C ASN A 335 1.15 -13.38 12.41
N ASN A 336 1.94 -13.29 11.35
CA ASN A 336 1.64 -13.90 10.06
C ASN A 336 1.75 -15.43 10.05
N LYS A 337 2.56 -16.02 10.95
CA LYS A 337 2.55 -17.47 11.18
C LYS A 337 1.24 -17.92 11.83
N ALA A 338 0.79 -17.18 12.84
CA ALA A 338 -0.49 -17.45 13.51
C ALA A 338 -1.68 -17.25 12.55
N LEU A 339 -1.63 -16.20 11.71
CA LEU A 339 -2.62 -15.95 10.65
C LEU A 339 -2.74 -17.16 9.72
N ALA A 340 -1.63 -17.65 9.17
CA ALA A 340 -1.67 -18.79 8.25
C ALA A 340 -2.22 -20.07 8.91
N ALA A 341 -1.89 -20.31 10.18
CA ALA A 341 -2.42 -21.44 10.94
C ALA A 341 -3.93 -21.32 11.18
N SER A 342 -4.40 -20.13 11.61
CA SER A 342 -5.84 -19.86 11.80
C SER A 342 -6.62 -19.94 10.48
N LEU A 343 -6.04 -19.47 9.37
CA LEU A 343 -6.68 -19.54 8.06
C LEU A 343 -6.80 -20.99 7.60
N GLN A 344 -5.74 -21.79 7.76
CA GLN A 344 -5.77 -23.21 7.42
C GLN A 344 -6.83 -23.99 8.22
N GLN A 345 -7.14 -23.58 9.45
CA GLN A 345 -8.20 -24.17 10.28
C GLN A 345 -9.61 -23.73 9.85
N ALA A 346 -9.75 -22.54 9.27
CA ALA A 346 -11.04 -21.99 8.84
C ALA A 346 -11.49 -22.51 7.46
N LEU A 347 -10.56 -23.05 6.67
CA LEU A 347 -10.83 -23.57 5.32
C LEU A 347 -11.32 -25.02 5.36
N SER A 348 -12.05 -25.42 4.32
CA SER A 348 -12.60 -26.77 4.20
C SER A 348 -11.53 -27.85 4.10
N ASP A 349 -11.85 -29.04 4.62
CA ASP A 349 -11.02 -30.26 4.55
C ASP A 349 -10.74 -30.63 3.09
N GLY A 350 -9.57 -30.22 2.58
CA GLY A 350 -9.16 -30.40 1.18
C GLY A 350 -8.38 -29.21 0.61
N VAL A 351 -8.56 -28.01 1.19
CA VAL A 351 -7.81 -26.82 0.80
C VAL A 351 -6.56 -26.72 1.66
N ILE A 352 -5.40 -26.92 1.04
CA ILE A 352 -4.11 -26.88 1.73
C ILE A 352 -3.35 -25.65 1.27
N ILE A 353 -3.04 -24.75 2.21
CA ILE A 353 -2.30 -23.53 1.94
C ILE A 353 -0.82 -23.74 2.23
N THR A 354 0.03 -23.17 1.37
CA THR A 354 1.46 -23.01 1.62
C THR A 354 1.78 -21.54 1.87
N ARG A 355 2.26 -21.22 3.09
CA ARG A 355 2.78 -19.88 3.39
C ARG A 355 4.22 -19.77 2.91
N ILE A 356 4.52 -18.69 2.19
CA ILE A 356 5.88 -18.32 1.82
C ILE A 356 6.26 -16.94 2.39
N PRO A 357 7.53 -16.74 2.79
CA PRO A 357 8.01 -15.44 3.25
C PRO A 357 8.28 -14.49 2.07
N CYS A 358 8.04 -13.20 2.27
CA CYS A 358 8.39 -12.16 1.31
C CYS A 358 9.93 -12.06 1.15
N LEU A 359 10.45 -12.37 -0.04
CA LEU A 359 11.88 -12.35 -0.33
C LEU A 359 12.48 -10.93 -0.20
N ALA A 360 11.77 -9.89 -0.65
CA ALA A 360 12.23 -8.51 -0.49
C ALA A 360 12.42 -8.14 1.00
N HIS A 361 11.52 -8.62 1.86
CA HIS A 361 11.66 -8.43 3.30
C HIS A 361 12.83 -9.23 3.88
N VAL A 362 13.09 -10.45 3.39
CA VAL A 362 14.31 -11.21 3.77
C VAL A 362 15.58 -10.47 3.40
N ILE A 363 15.66 -9.94 2.18
CA ILE A 363 16.82 -9.16 1.70
C ILE A 363 17.03 -7.92 2.58
N GLN A 364 15.94 -7.19 2.90
CA GLN A 364 15.96 -6.06 3.83
C GLN A 364 16.43 -6.46 5.24
N LEU A 365 16.00 -7.60 5.77
CA LEU A 365 16.43 -8.08 7.10
C LEU A 365 17.91 -8.47 7.12
N SER A 366 18.40 -9.14 6.08
CA SER A 366 19.82 -9.48 5.94
C SER A 366 20.68 -8.22 5.91
N LEU A 367 20.30 -7.24 5.10
CA LEU A 367 21.04 -5.99 5.04
C LEU A 367 20.95 -5.19 6.34
N ASN A 368 19.80 -5.17 7.02
CA ASN A 368 19.68 -4.52 8.32
C ASN A 368 20.64 -5.09 9.36
N GLN A 369 20.88 -6.41 9.36
CA GLN A 369 21.87 -7.01 10.26
C GLN A 369 23.29 -6.52 9.96
N LEU A 370 23.64 -6.38 8.67
CA LEU A 370 24.91 -5.77 8.27
C LEU A 370 24.99 -4.32 8.77
N LEU A 371 23.97 -3.49 8.51
CA LEU A 371 23.95 -2.07 8.90
C LEU A 371 24.02 -1.86 10.42
N VAL A 372 23.37 -2.72 11.20
CA VAL A 372 23.45 -2.69 12.68
C VAL A 372 24.89 -2.91 13.14
N ARG A 373 25.63 -3.83 12.52
CA ARG A 373 27.03 -4.12 12.89
C ARG A 373 27.99 -2.99 12.57
N ILE A 374 27.79 -2.29 11.46
CA ILE A 374 28.56 -1.08 11.14
C ILE A 374 28.06 0.18 11.87
N LYS A 375 27.04 0.06 12.74
CA LYS A 375 26.41 1.18 13.48
C LYS A 375 25.90 2.30 12.54
N ALA A 376 25.38 1.89 11.38
CA ALA A 376 24.99 2.79 10.30
C ALA A 376 23.47 3.04 10.22
N VAL A 377 22.67 2.45 11.10
CA VAL A 377 21.20 2.55 10.99
C VAL A 377 20.75 3.98 11.31
N PRO A 378 19.97 4.63 10.42
CA PRO A 378 19.40 5.94 10.71
C PRO A 378 18.42 5.87 11.90
N SER A 379 18.45 6.88 12.74
CA SER A 379 17.59 6.97 13.94
C SER A 379 16.17 7.46 13.62
N ASN A 380 16.00 8.21 12.54
CA ASN A 380 14.81 8.95 12.17
C ASN A 380 13.86 8.13 11.28
N GLU A 381 12.55 8.19 11.57
CA GLU A 381 11.50 7.54 10.74
C GLU A 381 11.10 8.37 9.51
N SER A 382 11.41 9.67 9.52
CA SER A 382 11.17 10.62 8.43
C SER A 382 12.36 11.58 8.29
N ALA A 383 12.52 12.22 7.13
CA ALA A 383 13.61 13.15 6.89
C ALA A 383 13.54 14.34 7.87
N GLU A 384 14.66 14.65 8.51
CA GLU A 384 14.80 15.80 9.40
C GLU A 384 15.02 17.06 8.57
N THR A 385 14.19 18.07 8.81
CA THR A 385 14.25 19.34 8.09
C THR A 385 14.76 20.49 8.96
N LYS A 386 15.19 20.20 10.19
CA LYS A 386 15.67 21.19 11.15
C LYS A 386 17.12 20.93 11.50
N TRP A 387 17.91 21.99 11.47
CA TRP A 387 19.28 21.99 11.97
C TRP A 387 19.30 22.34 13.46
N THR A 388 20.00 21.57 14.30
CA THR A 388 20.05 21.75 15.76
C THR A 388 21.48 21.92 16.28
N GLU A 389 21.63 22.55 17.45
CA GLU A 389 22.93 22.70 18.13
C GLU A 389 23.56 21.34 18.52
N SER A 390 22.72 20.34 18.82
CA SER A 390 23.19 18.96 19.02
C SER A 390 23.84 18.36 17.78
N GLN A 391 23.32 18.66 16.57
CA GLN A 391 23.91 18.21 15.32
C GLN A 391 25.26 18.92 15.08
N SER A 392 25.38 20.22 15.39
CA SER A 392 26.67 20.92 15.31
C SER A 392 27.76 20.27 16.17
N ARG A 393 27.45 19.85 17.41
CA ARG A 393 28.40 19.14 18.27
C ARG A 393 28.79 17.77 17.68
N LEU A 394 27.82 17.02 17.19
CA LEU A 394 28.06 15.72 16.57
C LEU A 394 28.89 15.82 15.29
N VAL A 395 28.74 16.88 14.50
CA VAL A 395 29.63 17.16 13.35
C VAL A 395 31.07 17.28 13.83
N GLN A 396 31.33 18.08 14.87
CA GLN A 396 32.69 18.28 15.41
C GLN A 396 33.29 16.98 15.98
N GLU A 397 32.48 16.15 16.64
CA GLU A 397 32.91 14.85 17.15
C GLU A 397 33.22 13.86 16.02
N ASN A 398 32.36 13.80 15.00
CA ASN A 398 32.52 12.91 13.85
C ASN A 398 33.61 13.38 12.87
N ALA A 399 33.92 14.68 12.81
CA ALA A 399 34.98 15.22 11.96
C ALA A 399 36.34 14.60 12.27
N LYS A 400 36.55 14.13 13.51
CA LYS A 400 37.77 13.45 13.97
C LYS A 400 37.74 11.93 13.80
N GLN A 401 36.63 11.37 13.35
CA GLN A 401 36.43 9.92 13.21
C GLN A 401 36.31 9.53 11.73
N CYS A 402 37.10 8.56 11.30
CA CYS A 402 37.03 7.99 9.95
C CYS A 402 36.39 6.59 9.95
N GLN A 403 35.38 6.36 10.79
CA GLN A 403 34.59 5.12 10.79
C GLN A 403 33.45 5.22 9.77
N ILE A 404 32.94 4.08 9.31
CA ILE A 404 31.82 4.08 8.36
C ILE A 404 30.58 4.83 8.91
N SER A 405 30.30 4.68 10.20
CA SER A 405 29.19 5.36 10.85
C SER A 405 29.36 6.89 10.87
N SER A 406 30.58 7.40 11.08
CA SER A 406 30.84 8.84 11.09
C SER A 406 30.74 9.42 9.67
N THR A 407 31.25 8.71 8.66
CA THR A 407 31.07 9.05 7.23
C THR A 407 29.61 9.19 6.85
N LEU A 408 28.78 8.21 7.21
CA LEU A 408 27.34 8.25 6.93
C LEU A 408 26.64 9.40 7.65
N ASN A 409 27.03 9.69 8.89
CA ASN A 409 26.49 10.82 9.63
C ASN A 409 26.85 12.15 8.99
N LYS A 410 28.08 12.34 8.47
CA LYS A 410 28.44 13.54 7.70
C LYS A 410 27.55 13.73 6.48
N VAL A 411 27.29 12.68 5.70
CA VAL A 411 26.37 12.75 4.54
C VAL A 411 24.96 13.17 4.99
N ARG A 412 24.45 12.59 6.08
CA ARG A 412 23.15 12.98 6.66
C ARG A 412 23.15 14.44 7.11
N TYR A 413 24.18 14.89 7.80
CA TYR A 413 24.28 16.27 8.28
C TYR A 413 24.32 17.26 7.13
N LEU A 414 25.09 16.99 6.07
CA LEU A 414 25.08 17.81 4.86
C LEU A 414 23.68 17.87 4.24
N ALA A 415 23.00 16.73 4.12
CA ALA A 415 21.64 16.69 3.58
C ALA A 415 20.65 17.53 4.42
N ILE A 416 20.70 17.42 5.75
CA ILE A 416 19.85 18.21 6.66
C ILE A 416 20.21 19.69 6.59
N TYR A 417 21.51 20.03 6.70
CA TYR A 417 22.00 21.39 6.70
C TYR A 417 21.56 22.12 5.43
N ILE A 418 21.80 21.54 4.25
CA ILE A 418 21.43 22.14 2.97
C ILE A 418 19.91 22.30 2.86
N ASN A 419 19.13 21.28 3.20
CA ASN A 419 17.68 21.29 3.01
C ASN A 419 16.91 22.09 4.06
N ALA A 420 17.51 22.38 5.22
CA ALA A 420 16.85 23.10 6.31
C ALA A 420 16.65 24.60 6.07
N SER A 421 17.33 25.21 5.08
CA SER A 421 17.12 26.61 4.68
C SER A 421 16.79 26.70 3.20
N PRO A 422 15.72 27.42 2.81
CA PRO A 422 15.45 27.71 1.40
C PRO A 422 16.62 28.39 0.69
N GLN A 423 17.32 29.31 1.39
CA GLN A 423 18.49 30.01 0.84
C GLN A 423 19.66 29.06 0.59
N ARG A 424 20.01 28.21 1.57
CA ARG A 424 21.07 27.19 1.38
C ARG A 424 20.73 26.24 0.24
N ARG A 425 19.46 25.80 0.17
CA ARG A 425 18.98 24.93 -0.90
C ARG A 425 19.08 25.60 -2.27
N GLU A 426 18.70 26.88 -2.38
CA GLU A 426 18.81 27.66 -3.61
C GLU A 426 20.27 27.88 -4.01
N THR A 427 21.15 28.23 -3.09
CA THR A 427 22.59 28.35 -3.34
C THR A 427 23.17 27.03 -3.83
N PHE A 428 22.89 25.91 -3.15
CA PHE A 428 23.32 24.58 -3.57
C PHE A 428 22.81 24.21 -4.98
N TYR A 429 21.59 24.61 -5.30
CA TYR A 429 21.00 24.44 -6.62
C TYR A 429 21.71 25.30 -7.68
N ASN A 430 22.14 26.51 -7.31
CA ASN A 430 22.80 27.46 -8.21
C ASN A 430 24.27 27.12 -8.48
N LEU A 431 24.94 26.41 -7.57
CA LEU A 431 26.31 25.90 -7.76
C LEU A 431 26.41 24.81 -8.85
N GLN A 432 25.29 24.21 -9.25
CA GLN A 432 25.26 23.17 -10.28
C GLN A 432 25.23 23.77 -11.69
N THR A 433 26.12 23.26 -12.56
CA THR A 433 26.25 23.66 -13.96
C THR A 433 25.39 22.82 -14.92
N THR A 434 24.83 21.71 -14.44
CA THR A 434 23.99 20.80 -15.23
C THR A 434 22.59 21.35 -15.43
N ASN A 435 21.96 21.03 -16.58
CA ASN A 435 20.57 21.39 -16.87
C ASN A 435 19.57 20.72 -15.90
N VAL A 436 19.94 19.55 -15.36
CA VAL A 436 19.21 18.88 -14.29
C VAL A 436 19.95 19.16 -13.00
N LYS A 437 19.36 20.01 -12.16
CA LYS A 437 19.89 20.39 -10.86
C LYS A 437 19.13 19.63 -9.77
N ILE A 438 19.86 19.08 -8.81
CA ILE A 438 19.37 18.14 -7.80
C ILE A 438 19.86 18.52 -6.41
N VAL A 439 19.12 18.17 -5.36
CA VAL A 439 19.51 18.40 -3.96
C VAL A 439 19.89 17.11 -3.27
N PRO A 440 20.69 17.13 -2.19
CA PRO A 440 20.95 15.93 -1.40
C PRO A 440 19.67 15.41 -0.77
N ILE A 441 19.59 14.09 -0.59
CA ILE A 441 18.48 13.41 0.07
C ILE A 441 18.97 12.78 1.38
N GLN A 442 18.09 12.67 2.37
CA GLN A 442 18.40 12.02 3.64
C GLN A 442 17.75 10.63 3.69
N ASP A 443 18.47 9.67 4.26
CA ASP A 443 17.93 8.34 4.52
C ASP A 443 16.99 8.31 5.74
N VAL A 444 16.16 7.26 5.80
CA VAL A 444 15.19 7.04 6.87
C VAL A 444 15.17 5.58 7.29
N LYS A 445 14.89 5.34 8.57
CA LYS A 445 14.89 4.00 9.19
C LYS A 445 13.92 3.03 8.54
N THR A 446 12.86 3.54 7.93
CA THR A 446 11.74 2.72 7.44
C THR A 446 12.12 1.80 6.27
N ARG A 447 13.13 2.15 5.45
CA ARG A 447 13.57 1.33 4.29
C ARG A 447 15.05 1.56 4.00
N TRP A 448 15.82 0.48 3.84
CA TRP A 448 17.27 0.62 3.59
C TRP A 448 17.58 1.24 2.22
N ASN A 449 16.71 1.05 1.20
CA ASN A 449 16.90 1.62 -0.13
C ASN A 449 17.17 3.14 -0.06
N SER A 450 16.62 3.82 0.95
CA SER A 450 16.86 5.25 1.19
C SER A 450 18.34 5.56 1.50
N THR A 451 19.04 4.69 2.22
CA THR A 451 20.49 4.83 2.50
C THR A 451 21.31 4.66 1.23
N PHE A 452 21.01 3.66 0.39
CA PHE A 452 21.70 3.49 -0.90
C PHE A 452 21.49 4.70 -1.81
N LEU A 453 20.24 5.14 -1.95
CA LEU A 453 19.91 6.33 -2.74
C LEU A 453 20.60 7.58 -2.19
N MET A 454 20.64 7.78 -0.87
CA MET A 454 21.38 8.89 -0.24
C MET A 454 22.86 8.87 -0.61
N LEU A 455 23.53 7.72 -0.46
CA LEU A 455 24.95 7.57 -0.77
C LEU A 455 25.25 7.81 -2.24
N ARG A 456 24.39 7.28 -3.12
CA ARG A 456 24.53 7.45 -4.57
C ARG A 456 24.33 8.92 -4.96
N ARG A 457 23.28 9.57 -4.43
CA ARG A 457 23.03 11.01 -4.63
C ARG A 457 24.21 11.84 -4.13
N ALA A 458 24.76 11.49 -2.97
CA ALA A 458 25.94 12.14 -2.40
C ALA A 458 27.17 12.02 -3.31
N LYS A 459 27.43 10.83 -3.88
CA LYS A 459 28.54 10.61 -4.81
C LYS A 459 28.40 11.47 -6.08
N ARG A 460 27.20 11.55 -6.66
CA ARG A 460 26.91 12.42 -7.82
C ARG A 460 27.10 13.91 -7.50
N LEU A 461 26.84 14.31 -6.25
CA LEU A 461 26.96 15.67 -5.75
C LEU A 461 28.33 16.00 -5.16
N ARG A 462 29.32 15.09 -5.23
CA ARG A 462 30.64 15.22 -4.59
C ARG A 462 31.30 16.59 -4.81
N ALA A 463 31.42 17.01 -6.07
CA ALA A 463 32.04 18.30 -6.40
C ALA A 463 31.23 19.50 -5.87
N ILE A 464 29.90 19.38 -5.86
CA ILE A 464 29.01 20.44 -5.40
C ILE A 464 29.06 20.58 -3.88
N PHE A 465 29.24 19.49 -3.12
CA PHE A 465 29.48 19.57 -1.68
C PHE A 465 30.75 20.36 -1.37
N SER A 466 31.83 20.15 -2.12
CA SER A 466 33.07 20.92 -1.93
C SER A 466 32.86 22.41 -2.17
N LEU A 467 32.18 22.78 -3.26
CA LEU A 467 31.85 24.18 -3.55
C LEU A 467 30.93 24.80 -2.49
N PHE A 468 29.92 24.06 -2.04
CA PHE A 468 28.97 24.53 -1.03
C PHE A 468 29.63 24.73 0.33
N CYS A 469 30.51 23.81 0.76
CA CYS A 469 31.20 23.96 2.04
C CYS A 469 32.15 25.16 2.05
N ALA A 470 32.77 25.48 0.91
CA ALA A 470 33.58 26.68 0.77
C ALA A 470 32.76 27.98 0.81
N GLU A 471 31.54 27.98 0.26
CA GLU A 471 30.64 29.15 0.27
C GLU A 471 30.06 29.45 1.66
N TYR A 472 29.84 28.43 2.49
CA TYR A 472 29.21 28.54 3.82
C TYR A 472 30.19 28.37 4.99
N ASP A 473 31.50 28.37 4.74
CA ASP A 473 32.56 28.19 5.73
C ASP A 473 32.34 26.96 6.64
N CYS A 474 31.95 25.83 6.07
CA CYS A 474 31.65 24.59 6.81
C CYS A 474 32.51 23.40 6.36
N GLU A 475 33.82 23.62 6.26
CA GLU A 475 34.82 22.65 5.83
C GLU A 475 34.88 21.40 6.71
N GLU A 476 34.47 21.50 7.98
CA GLU A 476 34.41 20.35 8.91
C GLU A 476 33.40 19.26 8.48
N MET A 477 32.45 19.59 7.61
CA MET A 477 31.50 18.65 7.03
C MET A 477 31.98 18.02 5.71
N LEU A 478 33.12 18.47 5.17
CA LEU A 478 33.68 17.91 3.94
C LEU A 478 34.08 16.45 4.17
N LEU A 479 33.80 15.61 3.18
CA LEU A 479 34.24 14.22 3.17
C LEU A 479 35.64 14.11 2.56
N SER A 480 36.54 13.42 3.26
CA SER A 480 37.89 13.11 2.76
C SER A 480 37.87 12.03 1.67
N GLU A 481 38.99 11.86 0.95
CA GLU A 481 39.14 10.76 -0.02
C GLU A 481 38.90 9.39 0.62
N HIS A 482 39.39 9.19 1.83
CA HIS A 482 39.18 7.96 2.60
C HIS A 482 37.69 7.74 2.92
N GLU A 483 36.93 8.78 3.28
CA GLU A 483 35.48 8.69 3.49
C GLU A 483 34.71 8.44 2.19
N TRP A 484 35.13 9.04 1.06
CA TRP A 484 34.56 8.72 -0.26
C TRP A 484 34.81 7.27 -0.68
N ARG A 485 35.98 6.70 -0.35
CA ARG A 485 36.27 5.27 -0.56
C ARG A 485 35.33 4.38 0.27
N GLN A 486 35.00 4.77 1.50
CA GLN A 486 34.01 4.05 2.31
C GLN A 486 32.61 4.07 1.68
N ILE A 487 32.22 5.21 1.09
CA ILE A 487 30.96 5.34 0.35
C ILE A 487 30.94 4.40 -0.87
N ASP A 488 32.03 4.36 -1.65
CA ASP A 488 32.14 3.47 -2.81
C ASP A 488 32.01 1.99 -2.40
N TYR A 489 32.64 1.61 -1.29
CA TYR A 489 32.53 0.28 -0.72
C TYR A 489 31.09 -0.07 -0.32
N LEU A 490 30.40 0.85 0.36
CA LEU A 490 29.01 0.66 0.75
C LEU A 490 28.09 0.55 -0.46
N LEU A 491 28.29 1.39 -1.48
CA LEU A 491 27.54 1.31 -2.73
C LEU A 491 27.74 -0.06 -3.40
N CYS A 492 28.99 -0.50 -3.55
CA CYS A 492 29.30 -1.81 -4.12
C CYS A 492 28.67 -2.97 -3.33
N ILE A 493 28.70 -2.92 -1.99
CA ILE A 493 28.15 -3.99 -1.14
C ILE A 493 26.62 -4.00 -1.22
N THR A 494 25.98 -2.85 -1.24
CA THR A 494 24.53 -2.75 -1.11
C THR A 494 23.79 -2.74 -2.45
N GLU A 495 24.45 -2.42 -3.57
CA GLU A 495 23.85 -2.36 -4.90
C GLU A 495 23.06 -3.63 -5.28
N PRO A 496 23.58 -4.88 -5.16
CA PRO A 496 22.79 -6.06 -5.54
C PRO A 496 21.52 -6.24 -4.70
N PHE A 497 21.56 -5.85 -3.41
CA PHE A 497 20.35 -5.86 -2.58
C PHE A 497 19.31 -4.89 -3.17
N PHE A 498 19.75 -3.73 -3.65
CA PHE A 498 18.90 -2.61 -4.10
C PHE A 498 18.24 -3.03 -5.41
N ASP A 499 19.05 -3.56 -6.31
CA ASP A 499 18.60 -4.09 -7.58
C ASP A 499 17.55 -5.18 -7.39
N TYR A 500 17.83 -6.21 -6.59
CA TYR A 500 16.89 -7.30 -6.42
C TYR A 500 15.59 -6.87 -5.75
N THR A 501 15.65 -6.06 -4.68
CA THR A 501 14.43 -5.55 -4.03
C THR A 501 13.62 -4.67 -4.98
N THR A 502 14.27 -3.76 -5.71
CA THR A 502 13.62 -2.85 -6.64
C THR A 502 13.01 -3.57 -7.84
N GLN A 503 13.74 -4.50 -8.47
CA GLN A 503 13.24 -5.28 -9.61
C GLN A 503 12.09 -6.18 -9.20
N LEU A 504 12.19 -6.88 -8.05
CA LEU A 504 11.10 -7.69 -7.54
C LEU A 504 9.85 -6.84 -7.25
N SER A 505 10.02 -5.61 -6.77
CA SER A 505 8.89 -4.72 -6.48
C SER A 505 8.20 -4.15 -7.72
N LYS A 506 8.92 -4.03 -8.84
CA LYS A 506 8.37 -3.57 -10.12
C LYS A 506 7.72 -4.68 -10.93
N THR A 507 8.18 -5.91 -10.75
CA THR A 507 7.80 -7.05 -11.58
C THR A 507 6.28 -7.30 -11.52
N ARG A 508 5.68 -7.57 -12.68
CA ARG A 508 4.27 -7.96 -12.87
C ARG A 508 4.17 -9.31 -13.58
N ASP A 509 5.15 -10.18 -13.32
CA ASP A 509 5.31 -11.49 -13.93
C ASP A 509 5.65 -12.52 -12.84
N VAL A 510 5.70 -13.80 -13.22
CA VAL A 510 6.00 -14.91 -12.31
C VAL A 510 7.40 -14.77 -11.71
N THR A 511 7.51 -14.93 -10.38
CA THR A 511 8.78 -14.66 -9.67
C THR A 511 9.25 -15.79 -8.77
N ALA A 512 8.38 -16.74 -8.39
CA ALA A 512 8.74 -17.86 -7.51
C ALA A 512 9.96 -18.66 -8.00
N HIS A 513 10.11 -18.83 -9.31
CA HIS A 513 11.22 -19.58 -9.92
C HIS A 513 12.60 -18.87 -9.86
N TYR A 514 12.64 -17.58 -9.49
CA TYR A 514 13.89 -16.83 -9.31
C TYR A 514 14.46 -16.92 -7.89
N VAL A 515 13.67 -17.38 -6.90
CA VAL A 515 14.03 -17.29 -5.48
C VAL A 515 15.41 -17.89 -5.19
N PHE A 516 15.68 -19.14 -5.61
CA PHE A 516 17.00 -19.76 -5.40
C PHE A 516 18.13 -19.05 -6.15
N LYS A 517 17.88 -18.60 -7.37
CA LYS A 517 18.89 -17.83 -8.13
C LYS A 517 19.26 -16.53 -7.42
N ILE A 518 18.29 -15.82 -6.85
CA ILE A 518 18.53 -14.57 -6.10
C ILE A 518 19.34 -14.85 -4.84
N TYR A 519 18.97 -15.88 -4.06
CA TYR A 519 19.77 -16.29 -2.90
C TYR A 519 21.22 -16.61 -3.29
N ASN A 520 21.43 -17.46 -4.31
CA ASN A 520 22.76 -17.85 -4.75
C ASN A 520 23.58 -16.63 -5.18
N ARG A 521 22.99 -15.68 -5.91
CA ARG A 521 23.68 -14.45 -6.33
C ARG A 521 24.02 -13.52 -5.16
N LEU A 522 23.15 -13.42 -4.15
CA LEU A 522 23.44 -12.65 -2.95
C LEU A 522 24.54 -13.30 -2.10
N PHE A 523 24.55 -14.63 -1.98
CA PHE A 523 25.67 -15.34 -1.34
C PHE A 523 26.97 -15.16 -2.10
N ASP A 524 26.98 -15.35 -3.42
CA ASP A 524 28.16 -15.12 -4.28
C ASP A 524 28.70 -13.69 -4.09
N HIS A 525 27.82 -12.71 -3.94
CA HIS A 525 28.20 -11.32 -3.71
C HIS A 525 28.83 -11.10 -2.34
N LEU A 526 28.19 -11.61 -1.27
CA LEU A 526 28.71 -11.50 0.09
C LEU A 526 30.05 -12.24 0.24
N GLU A 527 30.18 -13.45 -0.30
CA GLU A 527 31.41 -14.26 -0.21
C GLU A 527 32.57 -13.65 -1.00
N ARG A 528 32.31 -13.08 -2.19
CA ARG A 528 33.32 -12.31 -2.93
C ARG A 528 33.78 -11.09 -2.14
N SER A 529 32.84 -10.34 -1.56
CA SER A 529 33.13 -9.15 -0.75
C SER A 529 33.94 -9.51 0.51
N GLN A 530 33.59 -10.61 1.19
CA GLN A 530 34.34 -11.13 2.34
C GLN A 530 35.77 -11.52 1.93
N THR A 531 35.93 -12.24 0.82
CA THR A 531 37.25 -12.70 0.34
C THR A 531 38.18 -11.53 0.03
N GLN A 532 37.65 -10.47 -0.60
CA GLN A 532 38.42 -9.25 -0.90
C GLN A 532 38.84 -8.47 0.37
N LEU A 533 38.06 -8.58 1.45
CA LEU A 533 38.35 -7.91 2.72
C LEU A 533 39.21 -8.72 3.69
N GLN A 534 39.29 -10.05 3.54
CA GLN A 534 39.94 -10.97 4.49
C GLN A 534 41.40 -10.62 4.82
N ARG A 535 42.15 -10.07 3.86
CA ARG A 535 43.57 -9.76 4.03
C ARG A 535 43.81 -8.35 4.58
N LYS A 536 42.81 -7.47 4.48
CA LYS A 536 42.93 -6.05 4.80
C LYS A 536 42.91 -5.80 6.30
N ARG A 537 43.86 -4.99 6.79
CA ARG A 537 44.05 -4.76 8.24
C ARG A 537 43.36 -3.51 8.80
N VAL A 538 42.89 -2.62 7.92
CA VAL A 538 42.28 -1.33 8.29
C VAL A 538 41.05 -1.52 9.20
N PRO A 539 40.90 -0.76 10.30
CA PRO A 539 39.83 -0.96 11.29
C PRO A 539 38.41 -1.01 10.71
N TRP A 540 38.06 -0.09 9.80
CA TRP A 540 36.72 -0.07 9.20
C TRP A 540 36.49 -1.24 8.22
N LYS A 541 37.56 -1.73 7.55
CA LYS A 541 37.51 -2.91 6.68
C LYS A 541 37.27 -4.19 7.51
N LYS A 542 37.86 -4.31 8.71
CA LYS A 542 37.55 -5.39 9.66
C LYS A 542 36.10 -5.33 10.16
N GLN A 543 35.64 -4.14 10.55
CA GLN A 543 34.24 -3.94 10.94
C GLN A 543 33.27 -4.31 9.81
N MET A 544 33.62 -3.99 8.55
CA MET A 544 32.85 -4.38 7.37
C MET A 544 32.83 -5.90 7.18
N LEU A 545 33.94 -6.59 7.40
CA LEU A 545 34.01 -8.05 7.31
C LEU A 545 33.05 -8.72 8.32
N ASP A 546 33.07 -8.27 9.58
CA ASP A 546 32.15 -8.74 10.62
C ASP A 546 30.68 -8.45 10.27
N ALA A 547 30.42 -7.30 9.65
CA ALA A 547 29.09 -6.91 9.21
C ALA A 547 28.57 -7.75 8.02
N LEU A 548 29.44 -8.05 7.05
CA LEU A 548 29.13 -8.96 5.95
C LEU A 548 28.79 -10.35 6.46
N ASP A 549 29.51 -10.84 7.46
CA ASP A 549 29.23 -12.15 8.08
C ASP A 549 27.87 -12.17 8.81
N ALA A 550 27.53 -11.10 9.54
CA ALA A 550 26.22 -10.97 10.16
C ALA A 550 25.07 -10.93 9.12
N GLY A 551 25.27 -10.19 8.01
CA GLY A 551 24.31 -10.16 6.90
C GLY A 551 24.15 -11.53 6.22
N ARG A 552 25.27 -12.22 5.97
CA ARG A 552 25.31 -13.57 5.39
C ARG A 552 24.63 -14.60 6.29
N THR A 553 24.92 -14.60 7.58
CA THR A 553 24.29 -15.48 8.57
C THR A 553 22.79 -15.29 8.57
N LYS A 554 22.32 -14.03 8.54
CA LYS A 554 20.89 -13.75 8.49
C LYS A 554 20.22 -14.22 7.20
N LEU A 555 20.91 -14.12 6.07
CA LEU A 555 20.43 -14.63 4.79
C LEU A 555 20.33 -16.17 4.81
N ASP A 556 21.32 -16.83 5.40
CA ASP A 556 21.40 -18.29 5.58
C ASP A 556 20.24 -18.84 6.43
N GLU A 557 19.88 -18.17 7.53
CA GLU A 557 18.72 -18.54 8.34
C GLU A 557 17.42 -18.66 7.51
N TYR A 558 17.20 -17.73 6.57
CA TYR A 558 16.01 -17.75 5.72
C TYR A 558 16.16 -18.68 4.51
N TYR A 559 17.38 -18.83 4.01
CA TYR A 559 17.69 -19.83 2.99
C TYR A 559 17.39 -21.24 3.50
N ALA A 560 17.82 -21.59 4.71
CA ALA A 560 17.51 -22.87 5.35
C ALA A 560 15.99 -23.08 5.55
N GLN A 561 15.24 -22.01 5.86
CA GLN A 561 13.78 -22.11 6.00
C GLN A 561 13.08 -22.53 4.69
N THR A 562 13.67 -22.26 3.53
CA THR A 562 13.10 -22.69 2.23
C THR A 562 12.91 -24.20 2.12
N ASP A 563 13.67 -24.99 2.89
CA ASP A 563 13.55 -26.45 2.93
C ASP A 563 12.36 -26.94 3.74
N THR A 564 11.88 -26.12 4.67
CA THR A 564 10.73 -26.46 5.52
C THR A 564 9.40 -26.01 4.92
N ILE A 565 9.44 -25.26 3.82
CA ILE A 565 8.24 -24.82 3.12
C ILE A 565 7.55 -26.04 2.51
N ARG A 566 6.27 -26.20 2.84
CA ARG A 566 5.41 -27.30 2.38
C ARG A 566 5.53 -27.50 0.87
N GLY A 567 5.74 -28.75 0.46
CA GLY A 567 5.82 -29.15 -0.95
C GLY A 567 7.05 -28.64 -1.69
N HIS A 568 8.04 -28.05 -1.00
CA HIS A 568 9.25 -27.48 -1.59
C HIS A 568 8.94 -26.58 -2.80
N ILE A 569 7.94 -25.70 -2.64
CA ILE A 569 7.33 -24.98 -3.76
C ILE A 569 8.33 -24.14 -4.58
N TYR A 570 9.40 -23.63 -3.96
CA TYR A 570 10.47 -22.93 -4.68
C TYR A 570 11.26 -23.87 -5.59
N ALA A 571 11.54 -25.10 -5.17
CA ALA A 571 12.20 -26.09 -6.00
C ALA A 571 11.29 -26.52 -7.16
N VAL A 572 10.01 -26.78 -6.87
CA VAL A 572 8.98 -27.10 -7.87
C VAL A 572 8.88 -25.97 -8.90
N SER A 573 8.73 -24.72 -8.45
CA SER A 573 8.68 -23.53 -9.33
C SER A 573 9.94 -23.36 -10.16
N THR A 574 11.12 -23.63 -9.58
CA THR A 574 12.40 -23.58 -10.29
C THR A 574 12.46 -24.63 -11.40
N MET A 575 11.98 -25.86 -11.17
CA MET A 575 11.93 -26.91 -12.19
C MET A 575 10.90 -26.63 -13.29
N LEU A 576 9.79 -25.96 -12.96
CA LEU A 576 8.76 -25.56 -13.93
C LEU A 576 9.22 -24.43 -14.86
N ALA A 577 10.35 -23.77 -14.57
CA ALA A 577 10.95 -22.81 -15.47
C ALA A 577 11.82 -23.52 -16.53
N PRO A 578 11.55 -23.36 -17.84
CA PRO A 578 12.23 -24.10 -18.90
C PRO A 578 13.73 -23.74 -19.02
N VAL A 579 14.13 -22.55 -18.55
CA VAL A 579 15.53 -22.10 -18.43
C VAL A 579 16.34 -22.85 -17.38
N ASN A 580 15.65 -23.49 -16.43
CA ASN A 580 16.26 -24.13 -15.26
C ASN A 580 16.07 -25.64 -15.32
N LYS A 581 14.82 -26.09 -15.36
CA LYS A 581 14.40 -27.51 -15.21
C LYS A 581 15.08 -28.17 -14.00
N PHE A 582 15.21 -29.50 -14.03
CA PHE A 582 16.00 -30.22 -13.04
C PHE A 582 17.51 -29.91 -13.16
N ARG A 583 17.97 -29.47 -14.34
CA ARG A 583 19.38 -29.15 -14.61
C ARG A 583 19.95 -28.09 -13.66
N PHE A 584 19.13 -27.15 -13.18
CA PHE A 584 19.54 -26.18 -12.16
C PHE A 584 20.09 -26.84 -10.88
N PHE A 585 19.54 -27.98 -10.47
CA PHE A 585 19.95 -28.71 -9.26
C PHE A 585 21.11 -29.69 -9.52
N LEU A 586 21.58 -29.82 -10.76
CA LEU A 586 22.76 -30.62 -11.11
C LEU A 586 24.08 -29.85 -10.92
N SER A 587 24.03 -28.57 -10.56
CA SER A 587 25.25 -27.80 -10.26
C SER A 587 25.93 -28.31 -8.99
N SER A 588 27.20 -27.91 -8.81
CA SER A 588 28.01 -28.22 -7.63
C SER A 588 27.48 -27.65 -6.31
N ASP A 589 26.48 -26.76 -6.37
CA ASP A 589 25.93 -26.09 -5.19
C ASP A 589 24.90 -26.98 -4.46
N TRP A 590 24.48 -28.09 -5.09
CA TRP A 590 23.45 -28.99 -4.60
C TRP A 590 24.00 -30.40 -4.37
N ASP A 591 23.76 -30.96 -3.19
CA ASP A 591 24.12 -32.35 -2.91
C ASP A 591 23.03 -33.33 -3.38
N GLN A 592 23.41 -34.61 -3.50
CA GLN A 592 22.53 -35.67 -4.00
C GLN A 592 21.23 -35.77 -3.20
N LYS A 593 21.31 -35.65 -1.88
CA LYS A 593 20.15 -35.65 -0.97
C LYS A 593 19.07 -34.64 -1.41
N TRP A 594 19.45 -33.40 -1.70
CA TRP A 594 18.50 -32.36 -2.08
C TRP A 594 17.94 -32.57 -3.49
N ARG A 595 18.77 -33.05 -4.41
CA ARG A 595 18.33 -33.45 -5.75
C ARG A 595 17.20 -34.48 -5.67
N ASP A 596 17.36 -35.49 -4.83
CA ASP A 596 16.38 -36.56 -4.67
C ASP A 596 15.11 -36.06 -3.97
N ILE A 597 15.25 -35.28 -2.89
CA ILE A 597 14.13 -34.65 -2.19
C ILE A 597 13.29 -33.79 -3.14
N TYR A 598 13.93 -32.92 -3.93
CA TYR A 598 13.19 -32.02 -4.82
C TYR A 598 12.57 -32.74 -6.01
N ARG A 599 13.25 -33.73 -6.59
CA ARG A 599 12.66 -34.57 -7.63
C ARG A 599 11.40 -35.27 -7.12
N ASN A 600 11.48 -35.86 -5.92
CA ASN A 600 10.33 -36.50 -5.27
C ASN A 600 9.23 -35.47 -4.98
N ALA A 601 9.57 -34.27 -4.50
CA ALA A 601 8.60 -33.22 -4.24
C ALA A 601 7.85 -32.79 -5.51
N PHE A 602 8.55 -32.68 -6.65
CA PHE A 602 7.92 -32.40 -7.95
C PHE A 602 6.95 -33.50 -8.36
N GLN A 603 7.36 -34.77 -8.23
CA GLN A 603 6.50 -35.91 -8.53
C GLN A 603 5.24 -35.93 -7.64
N GLN A 604 5.41 -35.72 -6.33
CA GLN A 604 4.29 -35.66 -5.39
C GLN A 604 3.34 -34.49 -5.66
N ALA A 605 3.87 -33.32 -6.01
CA ALA A 605 3.06 -32.16 -6.38
C ALA A 605 2.23 -32.39 -7.66
N LEU A 606 2.68 -33.29 -8.55
CA LEU A 606 2.04 -33.56 -9.84
C LEU A 606 0.87 -34.55 -9.73
N ILE A 607 0.85 -35.44 -8.73
CA ILE A 607 -0.14 -36.52 -8.57
C ILE A 607 -1.59 -36.01 -8.65
N PRO A 608 -2.00 -34.94 -7.92
CA PRO A 608 -3.39 -34.47 -7.96
C PRO A 608 -3.81 -34.00 -9.37
N TYR A 609 -2.90 -33.37 -10.10
CA TYR A 609 -3.18 -32.86 -11.46
C TYR A 609 -3.27 -34.00 -12.47
N GLN A 610 -2.44 -35.04 -12.33
CA GLN A 610 -2.56 -36.26 -13.15
C GLN A 610 -3.91 -36.96 -12.94
N ALA A 611 -4.40 -37.02 -11.69
CA ALA A 611 -5.72 -37.58 -11.40
C ALA A 611 -6.85 -36.75 -12.05
N GLN A 612 -6.76 -35.41 -11.99
CA GLN A 612 -7.71 -34.51 -12.64
C GLN A 612 -7.74 -34.68 -14.16
N VAL A 613 -6.58 -34.71 -14.82
CA VAL A 613 -6.48 -34.90 -16.29
C VAL A 613 -7.05 -36.26 -16.72
N LYS A 614 -6.81 -37.32 -15.94
CA LYS A 614 -7.39 -38.66 -16.20
C LYS A 614 -8.91 -38.64 -16.10
N SER A 615 -9.48 -37.97 -15.09
CA SER A 615 -10.95 -37.87 -14.94
C SER A 615 -11.60 -37.12 -16.11
N GLN A 616 -11.03 -35.98 -16.52
CA GLN A 616 -11.54 -35.19 -17.66
C GLN A 616 -11.46 -35.96 -18.99
N SER A 617 -10.41 -36.77 -19.16
CA SER A 617 -10.27 -37.62 -20.35
C SER A 617 -11.35 -38.71 -20.39
N GLN A 618 -11.69 -39.32 -19.26
CA GLN A 618 -12.74 -40.36 -19.18
C GLN A 618 -14.16 -39.81 -19.40
N ASP A 619 -14.45 -38.59 -18.93
CA ASP A 619 -15.74 -37.92 -19.16
C ASP A 619 -15.93 -37.48 -20.63
N ALA A 620 -14.85 -37.10 -21.32
CA ALA A 620 -14.87 -36.79 -22.74
C ALA A 620 -15.21 -38.01 -23.61
N TYR A 621 -14.70 -39.21 -23.26
CA TYR A 621 -15.04 -40.44 -23.97
C TYR A 621 -16.50 -40.88 -23.76
N SER A 622 -17.12 -40.53 -22.63
CA SER A 622 -18.53 -40.86 -22.36
C SER A 622 -19.52 -39.88 -23.01
N SER A 623 -19.06 -38.72 -23.47
CA SER A 623 -19.90 -37.66 -24.06
C SER A 623 -19.80 -37.55 -25.61
N HIS A 624 -18.95 -38.35 -26.26
CA HIS A 624 -18.88 -38.44 -27.72
C HIS A 624 -19.76 -39.56 -28.31
N THR A 625 -21.07 -39.29 -28.42
CA THR A 625 -21.98 -39.93 -29.40
C THR A 625 -22.55 -38.93 -30.41
N ALA A 626 -21.89 -37.78 -30.60
CA ALA A 626 -22.20 -36.85 -31.69
C ALA A 626 -20.88 -36.40 -32.37
N ALA A 627 -20.59 -37.01 -33.51
CA ALA A 627 -19.47 -36.65 -34.37
C ALA A 627 -19.68 -35.25 -34.97
N GLN A 628 -18.65 -34.40 -34.90
CA GLN A 628 -18.52 -33.22 -35.77
C GLN A 628 -18.03 -33.68 -37.15
N PRO A 629 -18.41 -33.01 -38.25
CA PRO A 629 -18.03 -33.44 -39.59
C PRO A 629 -16.56 -33.10 -39.87
N SER A 630 -15.70 -34.11 -39.94
CA SER A 630 -14.37 -34.00 -40.54
C SER A 630 -14.50 -33.81 -42.06
N SER A 631 -13.54 -33.10 -42.66
CA SER A 631 -13.49 -32.95 -44.11
C SER A 631 -13.22 -34.32 -44.75
N ARG A 632 -13.98 -34.69 -45.79
CA ARG A 632 -13.74 -35.90 -46.60
C ARG A 632 -12.31 -35.98 -47.15
N LEU A 633 -11.63 -34.85 -47.26
CA LEU A 633 -10.22 -34.79 -47.67
C LEU A 633 -9.27 -35.30 -46.58
N GLU A 634 -9.56 -35.05 -45.29
CA GLU A 634 -8.78 -35.56 -44.14
C GLU A 634 -8.95 -37.08 -44.01
N GLU A 635 -10.16 -37.59 -44.16
CA GLU A 635 -10.43 -39.05 -44.16
C GLU A 635 -9.71 -39.79 -45.30
N MET A 636 -9.46 -39.13 -46.42
CA MET A 636 -8.74 -39.72 -47.56
C MET A 636 -7.21 -39.63 -47.41
N LEU A 637 -6.70 -38.74 -46.55
CA LEU A 637 -5.26 -38.51 -46.36
C LEU A 637 -4.71 -39.27 -45.15
N ASP A 638 -5.53 -39.56 -44.14
CA ASP A 638 -5.14 -40.34 -42.95
C ASP A 638 -5.16 -41.85 -43.22
N GLY A 639 -4.30 -42.28 -44.13
CA GLY A 639 -3.97 -43.68 -44.42
C GLY A 639 -2.92 -44.27 -43.47
N LYS A 640 -2.94 -43.93 -42.18
CA LYS A 640 -2.13 -44.58 -41.14
C LYS A 640 -2.90 -44.62 -39.83
N ASP A 641 -3.07 -45.82 -39.27
CA ASP A 641 -3.43 -46.04 -37.87
C ASP A 641 -2.60 -45.11 -36.98
N ILE A 642 -3.23 -44.05 -36.46
CA ILE A 642 -2.71 -43.32 -35.31
C ILE A 642 -2.95 -44.25 -34.13
N GLN A 643 -2.00 -45.17 -33.90
CA GLN A 643 -1.98 -45.88 -32.64
C GLN A 643 -1.95 -44.85 -31.51
N PRO A 644 -2.77 -45.03 -30.45
CA PRO A 644 -2.70 -44.16 -29.28
C PRO A 644 -1.26 -44.22 -28.76
N ARG A 645 -0.57 -43.09 -28.90
CA ARG A 645 0.83 -42.93 -28.50
C ARG A 645 0.90 -43.35 -27.03
N ALA A 646 1.71 -44.37 -26.73
CA ALA A 646 1.90 -44.86 -25.37
C ALA A 646 2.13 -43.65 -24.45
N MET A 647 1.33 -43.58 -23.37
CA MET A 647 1.34 -42.49 -22.39
C MET A 647 2.67 -42.51 -21.63
N THR A 648 3.74 -42.08 -22.28
CA THR A 648 5.06 -41.84 -21.71
C THR A 648 4.93 -40.84 -20.57
N ASP A 649 5.62 -41.09 -19.46
CA ASP A 649 5.63 -40.23 -18.28
C ASP A 649 6.02 -38.78 -18.64
N GLU A 650 5.09 -37.83 -18.44
CA GLU A 650 5.29 -36.39 -18.69
C GLU A 650 6.54 -35.88 -17.98
N ILE A 651 6.83 -36.44 -16.79
CA ILE A 651 7.95 -36.01 -15.94
C ILE A 651 9.28 -36.25 -16.64
N SER A 652 9.56 -37.48 -17.08
CA SER A 652 10.79 -37.81 -17.81
C SER A 652 10.93 -36.97 -19.07
N GLN A 653 9.85 -36.81 -19.84
CA GLN A 653 9.91 -36.02 -21.07
C GLN A 653 10.25 -34.54 -20.84
N TYR A 654 9.70 -33.93 -19.79
CA TYR A 654 9.93 -32.52 -19.51
C TYR A 654 11.26 -32.27 -18.79
N LEU A 655 11.55 -33.04 -17.72
CA LEU A 655 12.73 -32.82 -16.89
C LEU A 655 14.03 -33.26 -17.57
N ASP A 656 13.99 -34.28 -18.43
CA ASP A 656 15.18 -34.81 -19.11
C ASP A 656 15.43 -34.16 -20.48
N SER A 657 14.51 -33.31 -20.96
CA SER A 657 14.73 -32.53 -22.18
C SER A 657 15.56 -31.26 -21.93
N ASP A 658 16.20 -30.77 -22.99
CA ASP A 658 17.09 -29.61 -22.92
C ASP A 658 16.42 -28.35 -22.34
N THR A 659 17.22 -27.51 -21.67
CA THR A 659 16.76 -26.21 -21.17
C THR A 659 16.51 -25.24 -22.32
N VAL A 660 15.45 -24.44 -22.23
CA VAL A 660 15.04 -23.49 -23.27
C VAL A 660 15.05 -22.08 -22.72
N SER A 661 15.66 -21.14 -23.44
CA SER A 661 15.75 -19.72 -23.05
C SER A 661 14.48 -18.94 -23.40
N VAL A 662 13.35 -19.33 -22.82
CA VAL A 662 12.03 -18.71 -23.00
C VAL A 662 11.36 -18.48 -21.65
N GLY A 663 10.56 -17.42 -21.53
CA GLY A 663 9.80 -17.13 -20.31
C GLY A 663 8.82 -18.27 -19.98
N PRO A 664 8.64 -18.65 -18.70
CA PRO A 664 7.81 -19.80 -18.32
C PRO A 664 6.38 -19.73 -18.89
N LEU A 665 5.74 -18.56 -18.85
CA LEU A 665 4.37 -18.39 -19.33
C LEU A 665 4.22 -18.66 -20.83
N ILE A 666 5.14 -18.16 -21.64
CA ILE A 666 5.15 -18.37 -23.10
C ILE A 666 5.37 -19.84 -23.40
N PHE A 667 6.36 -20.46 -22.76
CA PHE A 667 6.67 -21.87 -22.94
C PHE A 667 5.44 -22.75 -22.63
N TRP A 668 4.81 -22.55 -21.48
CA TRP A 668 3.67 -23.37 -21.10
C TRP A 668 2.42 -23.11 -21.94
N LYS A 669 2.23 -21.88 -22.45
CA LYS A 669 1.16 -21.59 -23.42
C LYS A 669 1.23 -22.48 -24.65
N GLU A 670 2.45 -22.69 -25.17
CA GLU A 670 2.71 -23.50 -26.36
C GLU A 670 2.71 -25.01 -26.06
N HIS A 671 3.08 -25.40 -24.84
CA HIS A 671 3.32 -26.81 -24.47
C HIS A 671 2.24 -27.43 -23.57
N GLN A 672 1.19 -26.69 -23.19
CA GLN A 672 0.14 -27.18 -22.29
C GLN A 672 -0.59 -28.43 -22.79
N TYR A 673 -0.75 -28.59 -24.11
CA TYR A 673 -1.38 -29.79 -24.68
C TYR A 673 -0.46 -31.01 -24.70
N ARG A 674 0.86 -30.77 -24.70
CA ARG A 674 1.87 -31.83 -24.64
C ARG A 674 2.10 -32.34 -23.22
N PHE A 675 1.99 -31.45 -22.23
CA PHE A 675 2.22 -31.74 -20.81
C PHE A 675 1.05 -31.21 -19.95
N PRO A 676 -0.18 -31.73 -20.11
CA PRO A 676 -1.37 -31.17 -19.48
C PRO A 676 -1.29 -31.15 -17.95
N ALA A 677 -0.77 -32.21 -17.31
CA ALA A 677 -0.67 -32.24 -15.86
C ALA A 677 0.41 -31.28 -15.34
N ILE A 678 1.60 -31.25 -16.00
CA ILE A 678 2.67 -30.33 -15.58
C ILE A 678 2.28 -28.87 -15.83
N ALA A 679 1.57 -28.58 -16.92
CA ALA A 679 1.07 -27.25 -17.22
C ALA A 679 0.04 -26.78 -16.18
N ALA A 680 -0.87 -27.66 -15.73
CA ALA A 680 -1.78 -27.34 -14.64
C ALA A 680 -1.02 -27.04 -13.32
N LEU A 681 -0.02 -27.85 -12.98
CA LEU A 681 0.86 -27.57 -11.85
C LEU A 681 1.63 -26.25 -12.02
N ALA A 682 2.12 -25.95 -13.23
CA ALA A 682 2.84 -24.73 -13.56
C ALA A 682 1.98 -23.49 -13.31
N ARG A 683 0.72 -23.54 -13.73
CA ARG A 683 -0.27 -22.47 -13.56
C ARG A 683 -0.48 -22.10 -12.09
N ASP A 684 -0.52 -23.10 -11.21
CA ASP A 684 -0.72 -22.88 -9.77
C ASP A 684 0.60 -22.54 -9.05
N ALA A 685 1.69 -23.28 -9.30
CA ALA A 685 2.97 -23.08 -8.61
C ALA A 685 3.69 -21.79 -9.00
N LEU A 686 3.66 -21.39 -10.28
CA LEU A 686 4.27 -20.13 -10.71
C LEU A 686 3.42 -18.92 -10.32
N SER A 687 2.17 -19.11 -9.87
CA SER A 687 1.31 -18.01 -9.40
C SER A 687 1.86 -17.32 -8.15
N PHE A 688 2.68 -18.02 -7.34
CA PHE A 688 3.28 -17.47 -6.13
C PHE A 688 4.13 -16.23 -6.43
N PRO A 689 3.79 -15.07 -5.86
CA PRO A 689 4.67 -13.92 -5.92
C PRO A 689 5.82 -14.12 -4.93
N ALA A 690 7.06 -13.92 -5.37
CA ALA A 690 8.22 -13.98 -4.47
C ALA A 690 8.21 -12.86 -3.41
N THR A 691 7.39 -11.82 -3.61
CA THR A 691 7.30 -10.65 -2.73
C THR A 691 5.85 -10.23 -2.49
N GLY A 692 5.60 -9.59 -1.36
CA GLY A 692 4.36 -8.85 -1.13
C GLY A 692 4.30 -7.50 -1.86
N ALA A 693 5.23 -7.23 -2.78
CA ALA A 693 5.43 -5.88 -3.31
C ALA A 693 4.26 -5.34 -4.15
N GLY A 694 3.41 -6.23 -4.70
CA GLY A 694 2.13 -5.81 -5.27
C GLY A 694 1.33 -4.99 -4.27
N VAL A 695 1.32 -5.42 -3.00
CA VAL A 695 0.69 -4.73 -1.87
C VAL A 695 1.43 -3.44 -1.49
N GLU A 696 2.76 -3.45 -1.45
CA GLU A 696 3.56 -2.25 -1.13
C GLU A 696 3.35 -1.12 -2.15
N ARG A 697 3.19 -1.45 -3.44
CA ARG A 697 2.84 -0.46 -4.49
C ARG A 697 1.48 0.19 -4.22
N LEU A 698 0.53 -0.54 -3.62
CA LEU A 698 -0.75 0.03 -3.21
C LEU A 698 -0.55 1.05 -2.10
N PHE A 699 0.35 0.80 -1.14
CA PHE A 699 0.56 1.74 -0.03
C PHE A 699 1.17 3.08 -0.44
N ASN A 700 2.01 3.10 -1.48
CA ASN A 700 2.42 4.38 -2.07
C ASN A 700 1.20 5.16 -2.59
N THR A 701 0.31 4.49 -3.33
CA THR A 701 -0.96 5.10 -3.78
C THR A 701 -1.87 5.48 -2.60
N ALA A 702 -1.88 4.70 -1.53
CA ALA A 702 -2.68 4.96 -0.34
C ALA A 702 -2.23 6.23 0.40
N ARG A 703 -0.94 6.56 0.39
CA ARG A 703 -0.44 7.83 0.95
C ARG A 703 -1.01 9.04 0.19
N ASP A 704 -1.12 8.94 -1.14
CA ASP A 704 -1.73 10.01 -1.96
C ASP A 704 -3.23 10.17 -1.69
N VAL A 705 -3.94 9.04 -1.53
CA VAL A 705 -5.37 9.03 -1.21
C VAL A 705 -5.61 9.60 0.19
N CYS A 706 -4.81 9.18 1.16
CA CYS A 706 -4.86 9.62 2.55
C CYS A 706 -4.02 10.88 2.80
N HIS A 707 -3.99 11.80 1.84
CA HIS A 707 -3.29 13.08 1.99
C HIS A 707 -4.04 14.02 2.95
N TYR A 708 -3.35 14.96 3.62
CA TYR A 708 -3.90 15.83 4.69
C TYR A 708 -5.18 16.59 4.29
N ARG A 709 -5.32 16.96 3.01
CA ARG A 709 -6.54 17.64 2.49
C ARG A 709 -7.77 16.71 2.41
N ARG A 710 -7.60 15.40 2.57
CA ARG A 710 -8.63 14.37 2.54
C ARG A 710 -8.78 13.62 3.88
N GLY A 711 -8.22 14.16 4.97
CA GLY A 711 -8.19 13.49 6.30
C GLY A 711 -9.53 13.25 6.99
N ARG A 712 -10.67 13.64 6.38
CA ARG A 712 -12.03 13.36 6.86
C ARG A 712 -12.76 12.28 6.06
N MET A 713 -12.09 11.58 5.14
CA MET A 713 -12.71 10.48 4.41
C MET A 713 -12.99 9.31 5.35
N LYS A 714 -14.19 8.72 5.24
CA LYS A 714 -14.51 7.48 5.94
C LYS A 714 -13.67 6.34 5.38
N THR A 715 -13.33 5.35 6.22
CA THR A 715 -12.57 4.14 5.89
C THR A 715 -13.11 3.41 4.67
N GLU A 716 -14.44 3.31 4.53
CA GLU A 716 -15.09 2.65 3.39
C GLU A 716 -14.85 3.43 2.09
N THR A 717 -14.72 4.76 2.18
CA THR A 717 -14.41 5.61 1.01
C THR A 717 -12.97 5.39 0.55
N ILE A 718 -12.05 5.25 1.52
CA ILE A 718 -10.65 4.98 1.25
C ILE A 718 -10.52 3.61 0.61
N GLU A 719 -11.20 2.60 1.14
CA GLU A 719 -11.29 1.26 0.53
C GLU A 719 -11.79 1.35 -0.92
N GLU A 720 -12.96 1.92 -1.19
CA GLU A 720 -13.51 2.04 -2.55
C GLU A 720 -12.57 2.76 -3.52
N LEU A 721 -11.94 3.86 -3.07
CA LEU A 721 -10.97 4.61 -3.88
C LEU A 721 -9.70 3.81 -4.16
N MET A 722 -9.18 3.11 -3.16
CA MET A 722 -8.00 2.26 -3.32
C MET A 722 -8.29 1.11 -4.28
N MET A 723 -9.41 0.43 -4.10
CA MET A 723 -9.87 -0.63 -5.00
C MET A 723 -10.02 -0.13 -6.44
N PHE A 724 -10.59 1.07 -6.64
CA PHE A 724 -10.73 1.67 -7.96
C PHE A 724 -9.41 2.09 -8.58
N LEU A 725 -8.54 2.77 -7.83
CA LEU A 725 -7.27 3.27 -8.35
C LEU A 725 -6.35 2.13 -8.72
N CYS A 726 -6.34 1.04 -7.95
CA CYS A 726 -5.47 -0.09 -8.24
C CYS A 726 -5.97 -0.84 -9.48
N THR A 727 -7.27 -1.17 -9.55
CA THR A 727 -7.86 -1.79 -10.76
C THR A 727 -7.72 -0.89 -11.99
N SER A 728 -7.87 0.43 -11.85
CA SER A 728 -7.64 1.39 -12.95
C SER A 728 -6.18 1.45 -13.35
N LYS A 729 -5.23 1.57 -12.42
CA LYS A 729 -3.78 1.64 -12.73
C LYS A 729 -3.26 0.38 -13.42
N PHE A 730 -3.92 -0.77 -13.24
CA PHE A 730 -3.62 -1.99 -13.99
C PHE A 730 -4.19 -1.97 -15.43
N ASP A 731 -5.32 -1.29 -15.64
CA ASP A 731 -6.00 -1.16 -16.95
C ASP A 731 -5.60 0.11 -17.75
N ILE A 732 -5.03 1.12 -17.11
CA ILE A 732 -4.68 2.40 -17.73
C ILE A 732 -3.49 2.18 -18.69
N GLU A 733 -3.75 2.37 -19.99
CA GLU A 733 -2.75 2.31 -21.05
C GLU A 733 -1.50 3.11 -20.68
N ALA A 734 -0.32 2.61 -21.05
CA ALA A 734 0.99 3.15 -20.68
C ALA A 734 1.20 4.66 -20.98
N GLN A 735 0.38 5.25 -21.85
CA GLN A 735 0.37 6.69 -22.15
C GLN A 735 -0.30 7.55 -21.05
N GLU A 736 -1.39 7.10 -20.44
CA GLU A 736 -2.07 7.82 -19.35
C GLU A 736 -1.28 7.69 -18.02
N ALA A 737 -0.58 6.56 -17.81
CA ALA A 737 0.31 6.35 -16.65
C ALA A 737 1.55 7.30 -16.67
N LYS A 738 2.15 7.54 -17.84
CA LYS A 738 3.24 8.51 -18.03
C LYS A 738 2.83 9.96 -17.77
N LEU A 739 1.55 10.30 -17.94
CA LEU A 739 1.00 11.62 -17.63
C LEU A 739 0.67 11.74 -16.15
N LEU A 740 0.12 10.70 -15.52
CA LEU A 740 -0.08 10.62 -14.07
C LEU A 740 1.24 10.75 -13.28
N GLU A 741 2.36 10.25 -13.83
CA GLU A 741 3.70 10.47 -13.27
C GLU A 741 4.09 11.95 -13.17
N LYS A 742 3.53 12.82 -14.03
CA LYS A 742 3.79 14.27 -13.98
C LYS A 742 3.07 15.00 -12.85
N PHE A 743 2.16 14.30 -12.17
CA PHE A 743 1.40 14.83 -11.02
C PHE A 743 1.93 14.33 -9.67
N PHE A 744 2.99 13.51 -9.68
CA PHE A 744 3.72 13.18 -8.46
C PHE A 744 4.38 14.41 -7.86
N SER A 745 4.61 14.39 -6.54
CA SER A 745 5.40 15.43 -5.90
C SER A 745 6.80 15.52 -6.52
N GLN A 746 7.43 16.69 -6.46
CA GLN A 746 8.74 16.90 -7.08
C GLN A 746 9.79 15.88 -6.60
N ASP A 747 9.71 15.47 -5.34
CA ASP A 747 10.58 14.46 -4.72
C ASP A 747 10.35 13.04 -5.29
N GLU A 748 9.10 12.68 -5.59
CA GLU A 748 8.73 11.38 -6.20
C GLU A 748 9.09 11.32 -7.70
N LEU A 749 8.96 12.46 -8.38
CA LEU A 749 9.36 12.64 -9.77
C LEU A 749 10.88 12.59 -9.91
N GLU A 750 11.62 13.13 -8.94
CA GLU A 750 13.07 13.04 -8.84
C GLU A 750 13.53 11.61 -8.55
N ALA A 751 12.93 10.91 -7.58
CA ALA A 751 13.25 9.50 -7.31
C ALA A 751 12.97 8.59 -8.52
N ALA A 752 11.85 8.80 -9.23
CA ALA A 752 11.52 8.05 -10.45
C ALA A 752 12.40 8.42 -11.66
N LYS A 753 12.90 9.67 -11.72
CA LYS A 753 13.88 10.09 -12.74
C LYS A 753 15.26 9.51 -12.45
N GLU A 754 15.70 9.47 -11.20
CA GLU A 754 16.96 8.82 -10.82
C GLU A 754 16.99 7.35 -11.23
N GLU A 755 15.90 6.64 -10.97
CA GLU A 755 15.73 5.23 -11.32
C GLU A 755 15.69 4.99 -12.85
N ARG A 756 15.42 6.03 -13.64
CA ARG A 756 15.48 6.01 -15.11
C ARG A 756 16.86 6.42 -15.64
N GLU A 757 17.47 7.45 -15.08
CA GLU A 757 18.80 7.95 -15.42
C GLU A 757 19.89 6.89 -15.11
N GLU A 758 19.65 6.05 -14.10
CA GLU A 758 20.43 4.85 -13.78
C GLU A 758 20.64 3.90 -14.97
N LYS A 759 19.65 3.75 -15.87
CA LYS A 759 19.82 2.87 -17.04
C LYS A 759 20.75 3.44 -18.10
N LEU A 760 21.06 4.74 -18.03
CA LEU A 760 21.83 5.48 -19.03
C LEU A 760 23.27 5.75 -18.57
N ASN A 761 23.51 5.95 -17.27
CA ASN A 761 24.84 6.15 -16.72
C ASN A 761 25.22 5.01 -15.76
N LYS A 762 26.07 4.09 -16.23
CA LYS A 762 26.89 3.29 -15.33
C LYS A 762 27.98 4.20 -14.78
N ASP A 763 27.72 4.83 -13.65
CA ASP A 763 28.81 5.46 -12.89
C ASP A 763 29.79 4.34 -12.51
N GLU A 764 31.09 4.53 -12.78
CA GLU A 764 32.13 3.56 -12.42
C GLU A 764 32.22 3.44 -10.90
N ILE A 765 31.53 2.46 -10.33
CA ILE A 765 31.82 1.98 -8.97
C ILE A 765 33.18 1.28 -9.07
N ASN A 766 34.22 1.95 -8.57
CA ASN A 766 35.57 1.40 -8.60
C ASN A 766 35.59 0.08 -7.80
N PRO A 767 36.01 -1.03 -8.42
CA PRO A 767 36.11 -2.30 -7.71
C PRO A 767 37.14 -2.19 -6.59
N ILE A 768 36.89 -2.94 -5.52
CA ILE A 768 37.78 -3.10 -4.38
C ILE A 768 39.20 -3.43 -4.89
N SER A 769 40.16 -2.51 -4.72
CA SER A 769 41.52 -2.71 -5.25
C SER A 769 42.42 -3.46 -4.27
N ASP A 770 43.16 -4.43 -4.80
CA ASP A 770 44.05 -5.28 -4.01
C ASP A 770 45.35 -4.57 -3.58
N THR A 771 45.77 -3.51 -4.27
CA THR A 771 47.06 -2.81 -4.04
C THR A 771 47.08 -1.80 -2.88
N GLU A 772 45.94 -1.58 -2.22
CA GLU A 772 45.71 -0.44 -1.32
C GLU A 772 46.36 -0.50 0.08
N GLU A 773 47.15 -1.54 0.42
CA GLU A 773 47.80 -1.58 1.75
C GLU A 773 49.00 -0.63 1.87
N GLN A 774 49.57 -0.16 0.76
CA GLN A 774 50.77 0.70 0.78
C GLN A 774 50.48 2.20 0.96
N GLU A 775 49.27 2.69 0.66
CA GLU A 775 48.93 4.12 0.83
C GLU A 775 48.58 4.45 2.28
N ASP A 776 47.83 3.58 2.98
CA ASP A 776 47.34 3.84 4.34
C ASP A 776 48.44 3.73 5.43
N GLU A 777 49.58 3.08 5.14
CA GLU A 777 50.74 3.02 6.05
C GLU A 777 51.63 4.28 5.98
N LEU A 778 51.62 5.02 4.87
CA LEU A 778 52.45 6.22 4.68
C LEU A 778 51.85 7.50 5.29
N GLU A 779 50.53 7.58 5.48
CA GLU A 779 49.86 8.75 6.08
C GLU A 779 49.84 8.76 7.63
N ASN A 780 50.31 7.68 8.29
CA ASN A 780 50.28 7.55 9.76
C ASN A 780 51.66 7.70 10.44
N GLY A 781 52.69 8.14 9.73
CA GLY A 781 54.00 8.47 10.33
C GLY A 781 54.00 9.89 10.94
N PRO A 782 54.61 10.12 12.13
CA PRO A 782 54.74 11.47 12.63
C PRO A 782 55.73 12.24 11.76
N GLU A 783 55.29 13.37 11.19
CA GLU A 783 56.17 14.35 10.57
C GLU A 783 57.11 14.93 11.64
N ASN A 784 58.38 14.53 11.62
CA ASN A 784 59.55 15.34 11.94
C ASN A 784 60.82 14.48 11.93
N GLU A 785 61.69 14.68 10.95
CA GLU A 785 63.11 15.03 11.15
C GLU A 785 63.77 15.30 9.78
N MET A 786 64.38 16.48 9.67
CA MET A 786 65.19 16.94 8.53
C MET A 786 66.61 16.34 8.58
N GLU A 787 67.32 16.46 7.45
CA GLU A 787 68.76 16.23 7.18
C GLU A 787 69.11 14.75 6.87
N ASP A 788 69.91 14.39 5.86
CA ASP A 788 71.04 15.07 5.24
C ASP A 788 71.32 14.51 3.81
N ILE A 789 72.11 15.27 3.06
CA ILE A 789 72.45 15.17 1.64
C ILE A 789 73.47 14.05 1.36
N GLY A 790 73.33 13.32 0.24
CA GLY A 790 74.34 12.33 -0.19
C GLY A 790 74.22 11.90 -1.65
N LEU A 791 75.00 12.58 -2.49
CA LEU A 791 75.26 12.44 -3.93
C LEU A 791 75.52 11.02 -4.50
N ASP A 792 75.20 10.91 -5.80
CA ASP A 792 75.91 10.18 -6.88
C ASP A 792 75.96 8.63 -6.82
N THR A 793 75.96 7.85 -7.90
CA THR A 793 76.04 8.06 -9.36
C THR A 793 75.80 6.70 -10.02
N THR A 794 75.09 6.67 -11.16
CA THR A 794 75.26 5.70 -12.29
C THR A 794 75.11 4.17 -12.02
N PHE A 795 74.88 3.23 -12.94
CA PHE A 795 75.11 3.08 -14.38
C PHE A 795 74.16 1.98 -14.94
N LEU A 796 74.11 1.93 -16.27
CA LEU A 796 73.27 1.19 -17.21
C LEU A 796 73.40 -0.35 -17.28
N SER A 797 72.40 -0.92 -17.99
CA SER A 797 72.44 -2.09 -18.91
C SER A 797 72.37 -3.49 -18.28
N ALA A 798 71.91 -4.56 -18.94
CA ALA A 798 71.09 -4.84 -20.12
C ALA A 798 70.85 -6.37 -20.13
N ALA A 799 69.75 -6.81 -20.75
CA ALA A 799 69.52 -8.11 -21.42
C ALA A 799 69.73 -9.46 -20.67
N GLU A 800 68.59 -10.18 -20.49
CA GLU A 800 68.24 -11.57 -20.90
C GLU A 800 69.33 -12.58 -21.35
N PRO A 801 69.04 -13.91 -21.50
CA PRO A 801 67.97 -14.79 -20.97
C PRO A 801 68.49 -16.17 -20.47
N ASP A 802 67.60 -17.01 -19.91
CA ASP A 802 67.39 -18.45 -20.27
C ASP A 802 66.81 -19.31 -19.13
N SER A 803 65.77 -20.08 -19.49
CA SER A 803 65.16 -21.21 -18.75
C SER A 803 65.89 -22.54 -19.11
N PRO A 804 65.48 -23.76 -18.67
CA PRO A 804 64.58 -24.18 -17.58
C PRO A 804 65.18 -25.31 -16.68
N GLY A 805 64.54 -25.62 -15.56
CA GLY A 805 64.77 -26.90 -14.85
C GLY A 805 64.22 -26.95 -13.42
N SER A 806 63.03 -27.52 -13.25
CA SER A 806 62.40 -27.87 -11.95
C SER A 806 63.17 -28.98 -11.21
N PRO A 807 63.11 -29.06 -9.86
CA PRO A 807 62.12 -29.97 -9.24
C PRO A 807 61.53 -29.55 -7.87
N SER A 808 60.26 -29.95 -7.70
CA SER A 808 59.51 -30.39 -6.49
C SER A 808 59.50 -29.56 -5.18
N LEU A 809 58.28 -29.19 -4.75
CA LEU A 809 57.92 -28.68 -3.41
C LEU A 809 57.16 -29.75 -2.57
N PRO A 810 57.23 -29.68 -1.23
CA PRO A 810 56.59 -30.63 -0.30
C PRO A 810 55.09 -30.31 -0.06
N PRO A 811 54.32 -31.25 0.52
CA PRO A 811 52.85 -31.21 0.48
C PRO A 811 52.27 -30.17 1.44
N THR A 812 51.31 -29.41 0.92
CA THR A 812 50.56 -28.40 1.66
C THR A 812 49.48 -29.06 2.52
N CYS A 813 49.49 -28.71 3.80
CA CYS A 813 48.42 -28.96 4.76
C CYS A 813 47.13 -28.28 4.27
N THR A 814 46.14 -29.07 3.85
CA THR A 814 44.79 -28.61 3.53
C THR A 814 44.06 -28.25 4.83
N GLN A 815 43.89 -26.95 5.08
CA GLN A 815 42.83 -26.47 5.95
C GLN A 815 41.49 -26.60 5.22
N THR A 816 40.57 -27.35 5.81
CA THR A 816 39.19 -27.56 5.37
C THR A 816 38.41 -26.24 5.41
N ARG A 817 37.91 -25.83 4.24
CA ARG A 817 37.04 -24.66 4.05
C ARG A 817 35.59 -25.09 4.35
N VAL A 818 35.03 -24.68 5.47
CA VAL A 818 33.59 -24.80 5.75
C VAL A 818 32.87 -23.68 4.99
N SER A 819 32.44 -23.95 3.76
CA SER A 819 31.58 -23.03 2.99
C SER A 819 30.11 -23.35 3.24
N GLY A 820 29.30 -22.35 3.63
CA GLY A 820 27.82 -22.46 3.59
C GLY A 820 27.24 -22.49 2.16
N ARG A 821 28.09 -22.56 1.13
CA ARG A 821 27.74 -22.60 -0.31
C ARG A 821 27.14 -23.93 -0.75
N LYS A 822 27.61 -25.04 -0.17
CA LYS A 822 27.08 -26.36 -0.51
C LYS A 822 25.87 -26.60 0.35
N ARG A 823 24.72 -26.89 -0.27
CA ARG A 823 23.58 -27.43 0.47
C ARG A 823 23.93 -28.85 0.90
N LYS A 824 24.75 -28.98 1.96
CA LYS A 824 25.28 -30.26 2.45
C LYS A 824 24.25 -31.03 3.26
N SER A 825 24.40 -32.35 3.34
CA SER A 825 23.67 -33.13 4.34
C SER A 825 24.20 -32.75 5.72
N ARG A 826 23.31 -32.41 6.65
CA ARG A 826 23.62 -32.08 8.05
C ARG A 826 24.33 -33.22 8.81
N GLU A 827 24.40 -34.41 8.23
CA GLU A 827 25.10 -35.58 8.77
C GLU A 827 26.63 -35.50 8.55
N ASP A 828 27.10 -34.68 7.60
CA ASP A 828 28.53 -34.57 7.29
C ASP A 828 29.26 -33.53 8.18
N ASP A 829 28.54 -32.63 8.86
CA ASP A 829 29.13 -31.63 9.76
C ASP A 829 29.49 -32.22 11.15
N ILE A 830 29.07 -33.45 11.47
CA ILE A 830 29.38 -34.11 12.74
C ILE A 830 30.78 -34.75 12.73
N PHE A 831 31.40 -34.91 11.55
CA PHE A 831 32.72 -35.56 11.41
C PHE A 831 33.90 -34.60 11.14
N GLU A 832 33.69 -33.29 11.06
CA GLU A 832 34.77 -32.30 10.85
C GLU A 832 35.26 -31.60 12.14
N TYR A 833 34.85 -32.06 13.32
CA TYR A 833 35.43 -31.66 14.61
C TYR A 833 35.90 -32.88 15.42
N HIS A 834 37.03 -33.45 15.03
CA HIS A 834 37.95 -34.17 15.93
C HIS A 834 39.40 -33.92 15.55
#